data_AF-A0A4V3FIR9-F1
#
_entry.id   AF-A0A4V3FIR9-F1
#
_cell.length_a   1.000
_cell.length_b   1.000
_cell.length_c   1.000
_cell.angle_alpha   90.00
_cell.angle_beta   90.00
_cell.angle_gamma   90.00
#
_symmetry.space_group_name_H-M   'P 1'
#
loop_
_entity.id
_entity.type
_entity.pdbx_description
1 polymer ?
#
loop_
_entity_poly.entity_id
_entity_poly.type
_entity_poly.pdbx_seq_one_letter_code
_entity_poly.pdbx_strand_id
1 'polypeptide(L)'
;MRLYVAETMALTKLTSRFRRLLQRPGSIDLGPYERLTQLVAEAEESVQGLSDDELTEVVTEMRTTGGLDEDNLIEFLALAREAGKRAIGERAFDGQIVGALALLRGRIVEMATGEGKTLAGAFAAAGYAIGGRRVQVMAVNDYLAQRDAEWMGPIYALLGVTVSHIGQASTPEERRAAYQAEVCYAPVTELGFDVLRDRLVTDVADRVTVKPDVALVDEADSVLIDEARVPLVLAGATRTEELDDDVVALVRTLRAGVDYEIDGDGRTVALTDKGTDTVEKHLGDINLYEDENLDRLTQINVALHAEVLLRKDVDYLVRDGKVSLINNSRGRIAKLQRWPDGLQAAVEAKEAVPISDSGEVLDSITVQALVSSYPTLCGMTGTAVVVGEQLQEFYNVEVAVVPPNKPNIRIDEADRLYLTIEQKNVALVEHIKEIHETGRPILIGTHSVEESEQLSERLEAAEVPHVVLNAKNDAEEAAIVAEAGVPETVTVSTQMAGRGTDIRLGGRDGSHDKDRAAELGGLYVIGTGLHASQRLDDQLRGRAGRQGDPGGSLFFASLGDELVTRYSVTSGLRPSPDETGRLTDRKAIAMLEHSQRVADGANAELHRTTWSYHRLTGQQRAILLDTREKVLTEDLAAEELAERAKERYDELVEEIGEDKVKDAARKIALHHLDRKWTDHLAYLADLREGIHLRSLAGGIVHMKPIDEFNKSAIASFDPLIADAWNDAAETFKEAEITADGFDEEASGVPRPTATWTYLVNDNPFGTEADRILGRLRNAIKPGAAAESEEILPEEFEELPEELRDLDDDDLSDELPEELREADSGDDASDAKKADDKD
;
A
#
# COMPACT_ATOMS: atom_id res chain seq x y z
N MET A 1 -38.25 -24.96 -37.20
CA MET A 1 -38.03 -23.59 -36.70
C MET A 1 -38.29 -23.46 -35.20
N ARG A 2 -39.47 -23.81 -34.64
CA ARG A 2 -39.70 -23.79 -33.17
C ARG A 2 -38.86 -24.79 -32.36
N LEU A 3 -38.51 -25.95 -32.93
CA LEU A 3 -37.59 -26.91 -32.31
C LEU A 3 -36.11 -26.45 -32.34
N TYR A 4 -35.70 -25.76 -33.40
CA TYR A 4 -34.33 -25.25 -33.53
C TYR A 4 -34.06 -24.11 -32.54
N VAL A 5 -35.05 -23.22 -32.32
CA VAL A 5 -35.00 -22.15 -31.31
C VAL A 5 -35.03 -22.69 -29.87
N ALA A 6 -35.74 -23.79 -29.63
CA ALA A 6 -35.75 -24.45 -28.32
C ALA A 6 -34.43 -25.15 -27.99
N GLU A 7 -33.78 -25.78 -28.98
CA GLU A 7 -32.43 -26.35 -28.83
C GLU A 7 -31.36 -25.26 -28.65
N THR A 8 -31.44 -24.14 -29.39
CA THR A 8 -30.50 -23.02 -29.19
C THR A 8 -30.66 -22.43 -27.80
N MET A 9 -31.89 -22.16 -27.33
CA MET A 9 -32.14 -21.65 -25.98
C MET A 9 -31.76 -22.64 -24.86
N ALA A 10 -31.87 -23.95 -25.09
CA ALA A 10 -31.42 -24.97 -24.14
C ALA A 10 -29.89 -25.02 -24.05
N LEU A 11 -29.18 -24.88 -25.17
CA LEU A 11 -27.72 -24.75 -25.22
C LEU A 11 -27.22 -23.44 -24.59
N THR A 12 -27.93 -22.32 -24.75
CA THR A 12 -27.60 -21.04 -24.07
C THR A 12 -27.82 -21.13 -22.56
N LYS A 13 -28.87 -21.84 -22.12
CA LYS A 13 -29.13 -22.06 -20.68
C LYS A 13 -28.11 -23.01 -20.05
N LEU A 14 -27.67 -24.05 -20.75
CA LEU A 14 -26.64 -24.98 -20.26
C LEU A 14 -25.28 -24.28 -20.14
N THR A 15 -24.91 -23.46 -21.13
CA THR A 15 -23.68 -22.65 -21.12
C THR A 15 -23.72 -21.52 -20.08
N SER A 16 -24.89 -20.91 -19.80
CA SER A 16 -25.03 -19.94 -18.70
C SER A 16 -24.87 -20.58 -17.31
N ARG A 17 -25.35 -21.81 -17.11
CA ARG A 17 -25.14 -22.56 -15.85
C ARG A 17 -23.69 -23.01 -15.70
N PHE A 18 -23.03 -23.36 -16.79
CA PHE A 18 -21.59 -23.65 -16.81
C PHE A 18 -20.75 -22.39 -16.56
N ARG A 19 -21.14 -21.23 -17.13
CA ARG A 19 -20.54 -19.92 -16.82
C ARG A 19 -20.69 -19.55 -15.35
N ARG A 20 -21.85 -19.84 -14.74
CA ARG A 20 -22.11 -19.62 -13.32
C ARG A 20 -21.33 -20.55 -12.38
N LEU A 21 -20.91 -21.72 -12.89
CA LEU A 21 -19.98 -22.64 -12.19
C LEU A 21 -18.51 -22.25 -12.41
N LEU A 22 -18.22 -21.54 -13.51
CA LEU A 22 -16.91 -20.95 -13.87
C LEU A 22 -16.73 -19.53 -13.36
N GLN A 23 -17.77 -18.91 -12.76
CA GLN A 23 -17.65 -17.63 -12.08
C GLN A 23 -16.71 -17.86 -10.90
N ARG A 24 -15.50 -17.33 -11.04
CA ARG A 24 -14.50 -17.30 -9.96
C ARG A 24 -15.13 -16.53 -8.78
N PRO A 25 -14.84 -16.93 -7.52
CA PRO A 25 -15.42 -16.28 -6.34
C PRO A 25 -15.34 -14.75 -6.44
N GLY A 26 -16.46 -14.06 -6.21
CA GLY A 26 -16.53 -12.60 -6.27
C GLY A 26 -16.74 -11.96 -7.64
N SER A 27 -16.89 -12.74 -8.73
CA SER A 27 -17.19 -12.20 -10.07
C SER A 27 -18.68 -12.20 -10.43
N ILE A 28 -19.14 -11.17 -11.15
CA ILE A 28 -20.55 -11.00 -11.53
C ILE A 28 -20.89 -11.50 -12.95
N ASP A 29 -22.18 -11.70 -13.24
CA ASP A 29 -22.67 -12.00 -14.59
C ASP A 29 -22.74 -10.73 -15.44
N LEU A 30 -22.14 -10.76 -16.64
CA LEU A 30 -22.15 -9.64 -17.57
C LEU A 30 -23.38 -9.59 -18.48
N GLY A 31 -24.17 -10.66 -18.56
CA GLY A 31 -25.31 -10.75 -19.47
C GLY A 31 -26.28 -9.55 -19.45
N PRO A 32 -26.61 -8.96 -18.28
CA PRO A 32 -27.40 -7.73 -18.20
C PRO A 32 -26.73 -6.52 -18.88
N TYR A 33 -25.42 -6.34 -18.70
CA TYR A 33 -24.68 -5.23 -19.30
C TYR A 33 -24.48 -5.41 -20.81
N GLU A 34 -24.25 -6.64 -21.27
CA GLU A 34 -24.16 -6.96 -22.69
C GLU A 34 -25.45 -6.60 -23.43
N ARG A 35 -26.61 -6.84 -22.80
CA ARG A 35 -27.91 -6.45 -23.37
C ARG A 35 -28.04 -4.93 -23.48
N LEU A 36 -27.70 -4.18 -22.43
CA LEU A 36 -27.75 -2.72 -22.45
C LEU A 36 -26.80 -2.13 -23.49
N THR A 37 -25.62 -2.74 -23.66
CA THR A 37 -24.62 -2.30 -24.64
C THR A 37 -25.14 -2.41 -26.07
N GLN A 38 -25.95 -3.42 -26.38
CA GLN A 38 -26.62 -3.53 -27.69
C GLN A 38 -27.59 -2.37 -27.92
N LEU A 39 -28.36 -1.99 -26.90
CA LEU A 39 -29.26 -0.83 -26.97
C LEU A 39 -28.50 0.48 -27.13
N VAL A 40 -27.35 0.64 -26.46
CA VAL A 40 -26.45 1.78 -26.64
C VAL A 40 -25.96 1.87 -28.09
N ALA A 41 -25.60 0.74 -28.70
CA ALA A 41 -25.17 0.70 -30.10
C ALA A 41 -26.30 1.07 -31.08
N GLU A 42 -27.54 0.67 -30.78
CA GLU A 42 -28.73 1.07 -31.57
C GLU A 42 -29.03 2.58 -31.42
N ALA A 43 -28.92 3.12 -30.20
CA ALA A 43 -29.11 4.54 -29.92
C ALA A 43 -28.03 5.43 -30.55
N GLU A 44 -26.81 4.90 -30.78
CA GLU A 44 -25.70 5.64 -31.38
C GLU A 44 -26.05 6.22 -32.77
N GLU A 45 -26.84 5.51 -33.57
CA GLU A 45 -27.26 6.01 -34.90
C GLU A 45 -28.09 7.30 -34.81
N SER A 46 -28.86 7.45 -33.73
CA SER A 46 -29.74 8.61 -33.53
C SER A 46 -28.98 9.87 -33.09
N VAL A 47 -27.82 9.72 -32.45
CA VAL A 47 -27.03 10.85 -31.90
C VAL A 47 -25.95 11.36 -32.86
N GLN A 48 -25.55 10.55 -33.86
CA GLN A 48 -24.54 10.93 -34.86
C GLN A 48 -24.90 12.19 -35.67
N GLY A 49 -26.19 12.46 -35.85
CA GLY A 49 -26.69 13.62 -36.59
C GLY A 49 -26.64 14.94 -35.83
N LEU A 50 -26.43 14.91 -34.51
CA LEU A 50 -26.40 16.10 -33.65
C LEU A 50 -25.11 16.89 -33.89
N SER A 51 -25.19 18.22 -33.88
CA SER A 51 -24.01 19.09 -33.72
C SER A 51 -23.45 19.01 -32.30
N ASP A 52 -22.26 19.58 -32.07
CA ASP A 52 -21.64 19.56 -30.75
C ASP A 52 -22.46 20.34 -29.72
N ASP A 53 -23.00 21.51 -30.12
CA ASP A 53 -23.88 22.33 -29.27
C ASP A 53 -25.18 21.57 -28.92
N GLU A 54 -25.80 20.90 -29.90
CA GLU A 54 -27.01 20.09 -29.68
C GLU A 54 -26.73 18.88 -28.78
N LEU A 55 -25.58 18.23 -28.92
CA LEU A 55 -25.16 17.13 -28.05
C LEU A 55 -25.03 17.62 -26.60
N THR A 56 -24.34 18.73 -26.38
CA THR A 56 -24.19 19.33 -25.04
C THR A 56 -25.55 19.75 -24.45
N GLU A 57 -26.45 20.32 -25.26
CA GLU A 57 -27.79 20.70 -24.84
C GLU A 57 -28.59 19.46 -24.37
N VAL A 58 -28.62 18.40 -25.16
CA VAL A 58 -29.30 17.14 -24.82
C VAL A 58 -28.75 16.53 -23.52
N VAL A 59 -27.43 16.47 -23.36
CA VAL A 59 -26.81 15.96 -22.12
C VAL A 59 -27.14 16.85 -20.92
N THR A 60 -27.20 18.16 -21.12
CA THR A 60 -27.55 19.12 -20.06
C THR A 60 -29.00 18.94 -19.60
N GLU A 61 -29.92 18.64 -20.52
CA GLU A 61 -31.33 18.36 -20.20
C GLU A 61 -31.53 17.04 -19.43
N MET A 62 -30.62 16.07 -19.57
CA MET A 62 -30.65 14.80 -18.83
C MET A 62 -30.22 14.92 -17.36
N ARG A 63 -29.64 16.06 -16.96
CA ARG A 63 -29.11 16.24 -15.60
C ARG A 63 -30.22 16.09 -14.54
N THR A 64 -29.92 15.30 -13.51
CA THR A 64 -30.90 14.96 -12.46
C THR A 64 -30.23 14.84 -11.10
N THR A 65 -31.03 14.86 -10.03
CA THR A 65 -30.59 14.63 -8.64
C THR A 65 -31.16 13.30 -8.17
N GLY A 66 -30.53 12.19 -8.55
CA GLY A 66 -31.05 10.85 -8.24
C GLY A 66 -30.46 9.70 -9.06
N GLY A 67 -29.46 9.98 -9.91
CA GLY A 67 -28.93 9.01 -10.87
C GLY A 67 -29.79 8.90 -12.14
N LEU A 68 -29.17 8.35 -13.18
CA LEU A 68 -29.84 8.08 -14.45
C LEU A 68 -30.65 6.77 -14.35
N ASP A 69 -31.90 6.80 -14.82
CA ASP A 69 -32.64 5.56 -15.06
C ASP A 69 -32.07 4.81 -16.28
N GLU A 70 -32.61 3.62 -16.57
CA GLU A 70 -32.05 2.75 -17.61
C GLU A 70 -32.12 3.37 -19.01
N ASP A 71 -33.22 4.04 -19.35
CA ASP A 71 -33.42 4.66 -20.67
C ASP A 71 -32.47 5.85 -20.85
N ASN A 72 -32.41 6.75 -19.86
CA ASN A 72 -31.49 7.90 -19.90
C ASN A 72 -30.03 7.46 -19.84
N LEU A 73 -29.71 6.36 -19.15
CA LEU A 73 -28.36 5.80 -19.11
C LEU A 73 -27.93 5.26 -20.48
N ILE A 74 -28.82 4.59 -21.21
CA ILE A 74 -28.55 4.11 -22.57
C ILE A 74 -28.28 5.29 -23.50
N GLU A 75 -29.15 6.30 -23.48
CA GLU A 75 -29.01 7.50 -24.33
C GLU A 75 -27.74 8.28 -23.98
N PHE A 76 -27.47 8.48 -22.69
CA PHE A 76 -26.24 9.10 -22.22
C PHE A 76 -24.98 8.38 -22.71
N LEU A 77 -24.92 7.05 -22.60
CA LEU A 77 -23.74 6.29 -23.04
C LEU A 77 -23.56 6.31 -24.56
N ALA A 78 -24.64 6.44 -25.34
CA ALA A 78 -24.56 6.66 -26.78
C ALA A 78 -23.96 8.04 -27.09
N LEU A 79 -24.41 9.09 -26.38
CA LEU A 79 -23.86 10.45 -26.48
C LEU A 79 -22.39 10.49 -26.04
N ALA A 80 -22.03 9.81 -24.95
CA ALA A 80 -20.66 9.72 -24.45
C ALA A 80 -19.73 9.01 -25.45
N ARG A 81 -20.18 7.92 -26.06
CA ARG A 81 -19.44 7.22 -27.12
C ARG A 81 -19.18 8.12 -28.33
N GLU A 82 -20.19 8.89 -28.76
CA GLU A 82 -20.04 9.86 -29.85
C GLU A 82 -19.14 11.03 -29.45
N ALA A 83 -19.21 11.52 -28.21
CA ALA A 83 -18.33 12.54 -27.68
C ALA A 83 -16.86 12.08 -27.68
N GLY A 84 -16.56 10.85 -27.26
CA GLY A 84 -15.21 10.28 -27.35
C GLY A 84 -14.66 10.27 -28.78
N LYS A 85 -15.49 9.85 -29.75
CA LYS A 85 -15.13 9.83 -31.17
C LYS A 85 -14.84 11.23 -31.72
N ARG A 86 -15.61 12.24 -31.32
CA ARG A 86 -15.44 13.63 -31.80
C ARG A 86 -14.27 14.33 -31.13
N ALA A 87 -14.16 14.20 -29.80
CA ALA A 87 -13.23 14.97 -29.00
C ALA A 87 -11.79 14.45 -29.09
N ILE A 88 -11.62 13.13 -29.07
CA ILE A 88 -10.29 12.49 -29.03
C ILE A 88 -10.05 11.51 -30.18
N GLY A 89 -11.01 11.36 -31.11
CA GLY A 89 -10.88 10.46 -32.26
C GLY A 89 -11.09 8.98 -31.93
N GLU A 90 -11.50 8.65 -30.70
CA GLU A 90 -11.63 7.26 -30.23
C GLU A 90 -13.10 6.90 -30.02
N ARG A 91 -13.62 6.02 -30.88
CA ARG A 91 -14.94 5.43 -30.67
C ARG A 91 -14.83 4.27 -29.68
N ALA A 92 -15.50 4.38 -28.54
CA ALA A 92 -15.47 3.33 -27.53
C ALA A 92 -16.01 1.98 -28.05
N PHE A 93 -15.29 0.89 -27.75
CA PHE A 93 -15.70 -0.48 -28.01
C PHE A 93 -16.85 -0.92 -27.09
N ASP A 94 -17.53 -2.01 -27.45
CA ASP A 94 -18.63 -2.55 -26.64
C ASP A 94 -18.15 -3.01 -25.26
N GLY A 95 -16.95 -3.58 -25.17
CA GLY A 95 -16.33 -3.93 -23.88
C GLY A 95 -16.12 -2.72 -22.96
N GLN A 96 -15.75 -1.56 -23.52
CA GLN A 96 -15.59 -0.32 -22.76
C GLN A 96 -16.94 0.21 -22.24
N ILE A 97 -18.03 0.06 -23.01
CA ILE A 97 -19.38 0.40 -22.55
C ILE A 97 -19.86 -0.55 -21.45
N VAL A 98 -19.59 -1.85 -21.57
CA VAL A 98 -19.84 -2.82 -20.49
C VAL A 98 -19.07 -2.41 -19.23
N GLY A 99 -17.80 -2.00 -19.37
CA GLY A 99 -16.99 -1.49 -18.27
C GLY A 99 -17.61 -0.25 -17.63
N ALA A 100 -17.99 0.76 -18.41
CA ALA A 100 -18.63 1.99 -17.91
C ALA A 100 -19.95 1.69 -17.17
N LEU A 101 -20.78 0.79 -17.71
CA LEU A 101 -22.01 0.34 -17.07
C LEU A 101 -21.76 -0.36 -15.73
N ALA A 102 -20.74 -1.22 -15.66
CA ALA A 102 -20.37 -1.89 -14.42
C ALA A 102 -19.83 -0.90 -13.37
N LEU A 103 -19.00 0.06 -13.76
CA LEU A 103 -18.52 1.13 -12.88
C LEU A 103 -19.69 1.95 -12.31
N LEU A 104 -20.65 2.35 -13.14
CA LEU A 104 -21.86 3.09 -12.71
C LEU A 104 -22.75 2.30 -11.74
N ARG A 105 -22.58 0.98 -11.66
CA ARG A 105 -23.22 0.10 -10.67
C ARG A 105 -22.34 -0.20 -9.44
N GLY A 106 -21.26 0.55 -9.22
CA GLY A 106 -20.41 0.41 -8.04
C GLY A 106 -19.57 -0.88 -8.05
N ARG A 107 -19.08 -1.28 -9.22
CA ARG A 107 -18.27 -2.51 -9.38
C ARG A 107 -16.80 -2.18 -9.62
N ILE A 108 -15.93 -3.15 -9.32
CA ILE A 108 -14.55 -3.14 -9.80
C ILE A 108 -14.50 -3.83 -11.15
N VAL A 109 -13.95 -3.18 -12.16
CA VAL A 109 -13.87 -3.69 -13.53
C VAL A 109 -12.47 -4.24 -13.80
N GLU A 110 -12.40 -5.50 -14.21
CA GLU A 110 -11.18 -6.07 -14.79
C GLU A 110 -11.20 -5.86 -16.30
N MET A 111 -10.26 -5.05 -16.79
CA MET A 111 -9.99 -4.80 -18.21
C MET A 111 -8.49 -4.84 -18.43
N ALA A 112 -8.04 -5.70 -19.35
CA ALA A 112 -6.63 -5.84 -19.67
C ALA A 112 -6.00 -4.49 -20.11
N THR A 113 -4.70 -4.34 -19.89
CA THR A 113 -4.01 -3.10 -20.27
C THR A 113 -4.02 -2.92 -21.78
N GLY A 114 -4.35 -1.71 -22.25
CA GLY A 114 -4.58 -1.43 -23.67
C GLY A 114 -6.03 -1.63 -24.14
N GLU A 115 -6.96 -2.01 -23.27
CA GLU A 115 -8.42 -2.04 -23.59
C GLU A 115 -9.11 -0.67 -23.36
N GLY A 116 -8.36 0.37 -22.99
CA GLY A 116 -8.86 1.74 -22.78
C GLY A 116 -9.68 1.92 -21.49
N LYS A 117 -9.07 1.54 -20.35
CA LYS A 117 -9.63 1.71 -19.01
C LYS A 117 -10.02 3.18 -18.73
N THR A 118 -9.09 4.11 -19.00
CA THR A 118 -9.28 5.56 -18.79
C THR A 118 -10.54 6.09 -19.47
N LEU A 119 -10.82 5.68 -20.71
CA LEU A 119 -12.02 6.10 -21.45
C LEU A 119 -13.32 5.57 -20.80
N ALA A 120 -13.34 4.29 -20.42
CA ALA A 120 -14.49 3.70 -19.72
C ALA A 120 -14.72 4.36 -18.35
N GLY A 121 -13.64 4.66 -17.62
CA GLY A 121 -13.69 5.41 -16.36
C GLY A 121 -14.23 6.83 -16.54
N ALA A 122 -13.82 7.53 -17.60
CA ALA A 122 -14.30 8.88 -17.89
C ALA A 122 -15.80 8.92 -18.17
N PHE A 123 -16.33 7.95 -18.93
CA PHE A 123 -17.76 7.82 -19.17
C PHE A 123 -18.54 7.54 -17.90
N ALA A 124 -18.02 6.69 -17.01
CA ALA A 124 -18.65 6.42 -15.73
C ALA A 124 -18.63 7.65 -14.81
N ALA A 125 -17.52 8.38 -14.75
CA ALA A 125 -17.41 9.62 -13.98
C ALA A 125 -18.41 10.68 -14.48
N ALA A 126 -18.51 10.88 -15.80
CA ALA A 126 -19.50 11.78 -16.39
C ALA A 126 -20.95 11.33 -16.09
N GLY A 127 -21.24 10.02 -16.17
CA GLY A 127 -22.57 9.49 -15.86
C GLY A 127 -22.98 9.71 -14.40
N TYR A 128 -22.04 9.58 -13.46
CA TYR A 128 -22.27 9.96 -12.06
C TYR A 128 -22.51 11.46 -11.90
N ALA A 129 -21.71 12.30 -12.58
CA ALA A 129 -21.86 13.76 -12.55
C ALA A 129 -23.23 14.23 -13.07
N ILE A 130 -23.68 13.70 -14.20
CA ILE A 130 -24.99 14.01 -14.78
C ILE A 130 -26.13 13.50 -13.88
N GLY A 131 -25.90 12.39 -13.16
CA GLY A 131 -26.78 11.89 -12.11
C GLY A 131 -26.82 12.72 -10.83
N GLY A 132 -26.08 13.84 -10.77
CA GLY A 132 -26.05 14.81 -9.68
C GLY A 132 -25.04 14.49 -8.57
N ARG A 133 -24.07 13.62 -8.85
CA ARG A 133 -23.05 13.17 -7.89
C ARG A 133 -21.69 13.82 -8.16
N ARG A 134 -20.83 13.85 -7.15
CA ARG A 134 -19.45 14.32 -7.29
C ARG A 134 -18.48 13.14 -7.28
N VAL A 135 -17.55 13.16 -8.23
CA VAL A 135 -16.64 12.05 -8.47
C VAL A 135 -15.21 12.47 -8.17
N GLN A 136 -14.55 11.69 -7.33
CA GLN A 136 -13.11 11.77 -7.15
C GLN A 136 -12.48 10.57 -7.84
N VAL A 137 -11.72 10.84 -8.90
CA VAL A 137 -10.97 9.82 -9.64
C VAL A 137 -9.59 9.68 -9.00
N MET A 138 -9.37 8.55 -8.34
CA MET A 138 -8.14 8.28 -7.60
C MET A 138 -7.11 7.66 -8.53
N ALA A 139 -6.02 8.38 -8.76
CA ALA A 139 -4.85 7.89 -9.49
C ALA A 139 -3.75 7.45 -8.52
N VAL A 140 -2.74 6.77 -9.09
CA VAL A 140 -1.57 6.26 -8.35
C VAL A 140 -0.54 7.37 -8.11
N ASN A 141 -0.44 8.35 -9.02
CA ASN A 141 0.51 9.46 -8.92
C ASN A 141 -0.03 10.74 -9.59
N ASP A 142 0.66 11.86 -9.35
CA ASP A 142 0.33 13.20 -9.85
C ASP A 142 0.27 13.26 -11.37
N TYR A 143 1.25 12.62 -12.03
CA TYR A 143 1.34 12.63 -13.48
C TYR A 143 0.11 12.02 -14.14
N LEU A 144 -0.35 10.85 -13.67
CA LEU A 144 -1.54 10.19 -14.21
C LEU A 144 -2.80 10.99 -13.91
N ALA A 145 -2.93 11.57 -12.72
CA ALA A 145 -4.07 12.42 -12.37
C ALA A 145 -4.18 13.63 -13.31
N GLN A 146 -3.07 14.35 -13.53
CA GLN A 146 -3.04 15.49 -14.43
C GLN A 146 -3.30 15.09 -15.88
N ARG A 147 -2.55 14.10 -16.38
CA ARG A 147 -2.65 13.62 -17.76
C ARG A 147 -4.07 13.20 -18.09
N ASP A 148 -4.74 12.44 -17.23
CA ASP A 148 -6.06 11.90 -17.54
C ASP A 148 -7.16 12.96 -17.44
N ALA A 149 -7.04 13.92 -16.51
CA ALA A 149 -7.91 15.08 -16.46
C ALA A 149 -7.80 15.93 -17.75
N GLU A 150 -6.58 16.18 -18.24
CA GLU A 150 -6.34 16.94 -19.46
C GLU A 150 -6.77 16.16 -20.72
N TRP A 151 -6.47 14.87 -20.77
CA TRP A 151 -6.79 14.01 -21.92
C TRP A 151 -8.31 13.79 -22.06
N MET A 152 -9.02 13.56 -20.96
CA MET A 152 -10.47 13.36 -20.96
C MET A 152 -11.26 14.69 -20.91
N GLY A 153 -10.60 15.81 -20.61
CA GLY A 153 -11.21 17.15 -20.54
C GLY A 153 -12.07 17.53 -21.75
N PRO A 154 -11.61 17.32 -23.00
CA PRO A 154 -12.42 17.57 -24.20
C PRO A 154 -13.73 16.75 -24.25
N ILE A 155 -13.74 15.52 -23.73
CA ILE A 155 -14.96 14.70 -23.63
C ILE A 155 -15.90 15.30 -22.59
N TYR A 156 -15.38 15.63 -21.41
CA TYR A 156 -16.17 16.28 -20.35
C TYR A 156 -16.78 17.60 -20.82
N ALA A 157 -16.03 18.40 -21.58
CA ALA A 157 -16.52 19.65 -22.15
C ALA A 157 -17.74 19.43 -23.08
N LEU A 158 -17.69 18.44 -23.98
CA LEU A 158 -18.84 18.10 -24.84
C LEU A 158 -20.03 17.57 -24.04
N LEU A 159 -19.77 16.84 -22.95
CA LEU A 159 -20.81 16.33 -22.05
C LEU A 159 -21.28 17.39 -21.03
N GLY A 160 -20.76 18.61 -21.09
CA GLY A 160 -21.12 19.69 -20.16
C GLY A 160 -20.74 19.42 -18.71
N VAL A 161 -19.73 18.59 -18.45
CA VAL A 161 -19.23 18.21 -17.12
C VAL A 161 -17.96 19.00 -16.79
N THR A 162 -17.87 19.53 -15.58
CA THR A 162 -16.66 20.21 -15.10
C THR A 162 -15.63 19.22 -14.57
N VAL A 163 -14.36 19.40 -14.97
CA VAL A 163 -13.24 18.56 -14.54
C VAL A 163 -12.09 19.42 -13.99
N SER A 164 -11.39 18.91 -12.98
CA SER A 164 -10.14 19.48 -12.46
C SER A 164 -9.20 18.37 -11.99
N HIS A 165 -7.97 18.73 -11.66
CA HIS A 165 -7.02 17.83 -10.99
C HIS A 165 -6.37 18.49 -9.76
N ILE A 166 -5.83 17.67 -8.86
CA ILE A 166 -5.00 18.07 -7.72
C ILE A 166 -3.69 17.28 -7.78
N GLY A 167 -2.58 17.94 -7.44
CA GLY A 167 -1.28 17.30 -7.19
C GLY A 167 -0.55 17.95 -6.03
N GLN A 168 0.64 17.46 -5.71
CA GLN A 168 1.46 17.92 -4.60
C GLN A 168 1.75 19.44 -4.66
N ALA A 169 1.95 19.98 -5.86
CA ALA A 169 2.23 21.40 -6.06
C ALA A 169 0.99 22.32 -5.91
N SER A 170 -0.22 21.76 -5.85
CA SER A 170 -1.46 22.55 -5.76
C SER A 170 -1.58 23.26 -4.41
N THR A 171 -1.79 24.57 -4.47
CA THR A 171 -2.08 25.44 -3.32
C THR A 171 -3.44 25.14 -2.69
N PRO A 172 -3.69 25.54 -1.43
CA PRO A 172 -5.01 25.39 -0.79
C PRO A 172 -6.15 26.03 -1.61
N GLU A 173 -5.92 27.17 -2.25
CA GLU A 173 -6.87 27.85 -3.12
C GLU A 173 -7.22 27.03 -4.36
N GLU A 174 -6.20 26.50 -5.04
CA GLU A 174 -6.38 25.64 -6.21
C GLU A 174 -7.11 24.35 -5.85
N ARG A 175 -6.77 23.74 -4.71
CA ARG A 175 -7.46 22.54 -4.23
C ARG A 175 -8.93 22.82 -3.92
N ARG A 176 -9.24 23.91 -3.22
CA ARG A 176 -10.63 24.34 -2.96
C ARG A 176 -11.41 24.50 -4.26
N ALA A 177 -10.82 25.13 -5.28
CA ALA A 177 -11.44 25.26 -6.59
C ALA A 177 -11.62 23.90 -7.30
N ALA A 178 -10.61 23.03 -7.25
CA ALA A 178 -10.64 21.71 -7.88
C ALA A 178 -11.71 20.79 -7.27
N TYR A 179 -11.86 20.76 -5.95
CA TYR A 179 -12.92 19.99 -5.28
C TYR A 179 -14.34 20.50 -5.56
N GLN A 180 -14.50 21.71 -6.13
CA GLN A 180 -15.79 22.20 -6.62
C GLN A 180 -16.18 21.68 -8.00
N ALA A 181 -15.23 21.13 -8.77
CA ALA A 181 -15.55 20.45 -10.02
C ALA A 181 -16.39 19.19 -9.76
N GLU A 182 -17.18 18.80 -10.75
CA GLU A 182 -18.00 17.57 -10.69
C GLU A 182 -17.13 16.32 -10.75
N VAL A 183 -16.02 16.39 -11.49
CA VAL A 183 -14.99 15.35 -11.54
C VAL A 183 -13.64 15.94 -11.13
N CYS A 184 -13.03 15.38 -10.08
CA CYS A 184 -11.71 15.77 -9.63
C CYS A 184 -10.75 14.58 -9.69
N TYR A 185 -9.69 14.69 -10.48
CA TYR A 185 -8.60 13.70 -10.51
C TYR A 185 -7.56 14.03 -9.45
N ALA A 186 -7.13 13.05 -8.67
CA ALA A 186 -6.10 13.26 -7.66
C ALA A 186 -5.38 11.95 -7.33
N PRO A 187 -4.09 12.01 -6.95
CA PRO A 187 -3.43 10.90 -6.29
C PRO A 187 -4.18 10.52 -5.00
N VAL A 188 -4.30 9.23 -4.71
CA VAL A 188 -4.94 8.76 -3.46
C VAL A 188 -4.26 9.32 -2.20
N THR A 189 -2.94 9.51 -2.26
CA THR A 189 -2.13 10.09 -1.19
C THR A 189 -2.51 11.54 -0.90
N GLU A 190 -2.66 12.35 -1.95
CA GLU A 190 -3.04 13.77 -1.84
C GLU A 190 -4.44 13.95 -1.28
N LEU A 191 -5.40 13.11 -1.68
CA LEU A 191 -6.75 13.11 -1.10
C LEU A 191 -6.70 12.80 0.41
N GLY A 192 -5.88 11.83 0.82
CA GLY A 192 -5.74 11.50 2.23
C GLY A 192 -5.03 12.59 3.03
N PHE A 193 -4.01 13.24 2.47
CA PHE A 193 -3.35 14.38 3.10
C PHE A 193 -4.27 15.60 3.20
N ASP A 194 -5.14 15.84 2.23
CA ASP A 194 -6.16 16.89 2.33
C ASP A 194 -7.15 16.60 3.46
N VAL A 195 -7.61 15.35 3.60
CA VAL A 195 -8.45 14.92 4.71
C VAL A 195 -7.74 15.10 6.06
N LEU A 196 -6.45 14.76 6.15
CA LEU A 196 -5.68 14.94 7.39
C LEU A 196 -5.50 16.43 7.73
N ARG A 197 -5.18 17.27 6.75
CA ARG A 197 -5.02 18.73 6.96
C ARG A 197 -6.33 19.38 7.39
N ASP A 198 -7.45 18.99 6.78
CA ASP A 198 -8.78 19.47 7.14
C ASP A 198 -9.20 19.08 8.56
N ARG A 199 -8.59 18.05 9.15
CA ARG A 199 -8.81 17.69 10.55
C ARG A 199 -8.07 18.58 11.55
N LEU A 200 -7.25 19.52 11.09
CA LEU A 200 -6.57 20.49 11.95
C LEU A 200 -7.05 21.93 11.75
N VAL A 201 -7.97 22.17 10.81
CA VAL A 201 -8.49 23.54 10.55
C VAL A 201 -9.29 24.06 11.73
N THR A 202 -9.19 25.38 11.97
CA THR A 202 -9.87 26.11 13.03
C THR A 202 -11.04 26.95 12.57
N ASP A 203 -11.07 27.23 11.27
CA ASP A 203 -12.15 27.91 10.58
C ASP A 203 -12.68 27.02 9.46
N VAL A 204 -14.00 27.02 9.28
CA VAL A 204 -14.66 26.33 8.17
C VAL A 204 -14.19 26.88 6.83
N ALA A 205 -13.83 28.17 6.76
CA ALA A 205 -13.35 28.81 5.54
C ALA A 205 -12.01 28.24 5.04
N ASP A 206 -11.20 27.66 5.93
CA ASP A 206 -9.90 27.07 5.59
C ASP A 206 -10.01 25.62 5.09
N ARG A 207 -11.19 24.99 5.25
CA ARG A 207 -11.45 23.62 4.80
C ARG A 207 -11.31 23.53 3.28
N VAL A 208 -10.55 22.53 2.83
CA VAL A 208 -10.26 22.32 1.41
C VAL A 208 -11.16 21.25 0.79
N THR A 209 -11.34 20.13 1.49
CA THR A 209 -12.08 18.96 1.02
C THR A 209 -13.59 19.19 1.00
N VAL A 210 -14.26 18.38 0.19
CA VAL A 210 -15.72 18.26 0.15
C VAL A 210 -16.15 16.93 0.73
N LYS A 211 -17.42 16.82 1.11
CA LYS A 211 -18.01 15.57 1.58
C LYS A 211 -17.78 14.45 0.54
N PRO A 212 -17.19 13.31 0.92
CA PRO A 212 -17.02 12.16 0.03
C PRO A 212 -18.34 11.66 -0.55
N ASP A 213 -18.36 11.34 -1.85
CA ASP A 213 -19.55 10.87 -2.56
C ASP A 213 -19.26 9.63 -3.43
N VAL A 214 -18.53 9.80 -4.54
CA VAL A 214 -18.08 8.69 -5.40
C VAL A 214 -16.55 8.66 -5.47
N ALA A 215 -15.96 7.51 -5.13
CA ALA A 215 -14.58 7.18 -5.45
C ALA A 215 -14.55 6.27 -6.69
N LEU A 216 -13.86 6.72 -7.75
CA LEU A 216 -13.53 5.91 -8.90
C LEU A 216 -12.02 5.68 -8.88
N VAL A 217 -11.60 4.46 -8.56
CA VAL A 217 -10.19 4.13 -8.36
C VAL A 217 -9.61 3.57 -9.65
N ASP A 218 -8.69 4.29 -10.27
CA ASP A 218 -7.87 3.73 -11.34
C ASP A 218 -6.82 2.80 -10.74
N GLU A 219 -6.48 1.74 -11.47
CA GLU A 219 -5.49 0.77 -11.03
C GLU A 219 -5.80 0.21 -9.62
N ALA A 220 -7.08 -0.12 -9.42
CA ALA A 220 -7.72 -0.40 -8.14
C ALA A 220 -7.06 -1.51 -7.31
N ASP A 221 -6.43 -2.49 -7.93
CA ASP A 221 -5.70 -3.53 -7.20
C ASP A 221 -4.49 -2.97 -6.45
N SER A 222 -3.77 -2.01 -7.01
CA SER A 222 -2.65 -1.42 -6.26
C SER A 222 -3.11 -0.46 -5.19
N VAL A 223 -4.10 0.39 -5.46
CA VAL A 223 -4.57 1.33 -4.43
C VAL A 223 -5.27 0.58 -3.29
N LEU A 224 -6.14 -0.39 -3.62
CA LEU A 224 -7.00 -1.06 -2.64
C LEU A 224 -6.38 -2.30 -1.98
N ILE A 225 -5.26 -2.81 -2.50
CA ILE A 225 -4.56 -3.97 -1.92
C ILE A 225 -3.11 -3.62 -1.58
N ASP A 226 -2.30 -3.19 -2.56
CA ASP A 226 -0.86 -2.96 -2.34
C ASP A 226 -0.61 -1.78 -1.38
N GLU A 227 -1.29 -0.65 -1.62
CA GLU A 227 -1.15 0.60 -0.87
C GLU A 227 -2.14 0.72 0.29
N ALA A 228 -3.15 -0.16 0.37
CA ALA A 228 -4.22 -0.10 1.35
C ALA A 228 -3.74 -0.02 2.81
N ARG A 229 -2.61 -0.68 3.09
CA ARG A 229 -1.99 -0.74 4.42
C ARG A 229 -1.07 0.42 4.72
N VAL A 230 -0.67 1.21 3.73
CA VAL A 230 0.27 2.32 3.90
C VAL A 230 -0.44 3.43 4.67
N PRO A 231 -0.03 3.75 5.91
CA PRO A 231 -0.55 4.91 6.60
C PRO A 231 0.00 6.19 5.98
N LEU A 232 -0.92 7.11 5.72
CA LEU A 232 -0.66 8.51 5.49
C LEU A 232 -0.55 9.18 6.86
N VAL A 233 0.58 9.82 7.12
CA VAL A 233 0.88 10.44 8.40
C VAL A 233 1.00 11.93 8.22
N LEU A 234 0.32 12.69 9.08
CA LEU A 234 0.51 14.13 9.26
C LEU A 234 1.31 14.34 10.54
N ALA A 235 2.48 14.92 10.42
CA ALA A 235 3.33 15.25 11.55
C ALA A 235 3.47 16.77 11.72
N GLY A 236 3.72 17.17 12.96
CA GLY A 236 3.96 18.55 13.35
C GLY A 236 5.34 18.72 13.97
N ALA A 237 5.96 19.88 13.73
CA ALA A 237 7.15 20.28 14.47
C ALA A 237 6.76 20.52 15.94
N THR A 238 7.36 19.74 16.82
CA THR A 238 7.44 20.06 18.25
C THR A 238 8.73 20.80 18.53
N ARG A 239 8.77 21.52 19.67
CA ARG A 239 9.99 22.22 20.09
C ARG A 239 11.16 21.23 20.14
N THR A 240 12.33 21.70 19.72
CA THR A 240 13.58 20.97 19.69
C THR A 240 13.81 20.21 20.99
N GLU A 241 13.99 18.88 20.91
CA GLU A 241 14.52 18.12 22.03
C GLU A 241 15.96 18.58 22.26
N GLU A 242 16.19 19.31 23.35
CA GLU A 242 17.54 19.70 23.76
C GLU A 242 18.24 18.48 24.36
N LEU A 243 19.09 17.83 23.55
CA LEU A 243 20.11 16.94 24.08
C LEU A 243 21.21 17.79 24.70
N ASP A 244 21.59 17.45 25.93
CA ASP A 244 22.69 18.12 26.62
C ASP A 244 24.01 17.82 25.89
N ASP A 245 24.65 18.88 25.37
CA ASP A 245 25.96 18.79 24.69
C ASP A 245 27.01 18.11 25.58
N ASP A 246 26.92 18.27 26.90
CA ASP A 246 27.82 17.64 27.87
C ASP A 246 27.62 16.11 27.90
N VAL A 247 26.38 15.62 27.73
CA VAL A 247 26.06 14.19 27.67
C VAL A 247 26.61 13.56 26.38
N VAL A 248 26.44 14.21 25.24
CA VAL A 248 26.98 13.72 23.95
C VAL A 248 28.51 13.69 23.97
N ALA A 249 29.14 14.72 24.54
CA ALA A 249 30.58 14.77 24.70
C ALA A 249 31.11 13.66 25.64
N LEU A 250 30.41 13.42 26.75
CA LEU A 250 30.75 12.38 27.72
C LEU A 250 30.69 10.98 27.11
N VAL A 251 29.60 10.65 26.40
CA VAL A 251 29.38 9.33 25.80
C VAL A 251 30.53 8.94 24.84
N ARG A 252 31.05 9.90 24.07
CA ARG A 252 32.21 9.68 23.17
C ARG A 252 33.50 9.28 23.90
N THR A 253 33.60 9.52 25.21
CA THR A 253 34.78 9.16 26.01
C THR A 253 34.72 7.75 26.61
N LEU A 254 33.53 7.14 26.62
CA LEU A 254 33.30 5.82 27.19
C LEU A 254 33.92 4.73 26.32
N ARG A 255 34.34 3.62 26.94
CA ARG A 255 35.07 2.52 26.30
C ARG A 255 34.28 1.22 26.32
N ALA A 256 34.20 0.57 25.16
CA ALA A 256 33.61 -0.77 25.01
C ALA A 256 34.31 -1.79 25.93
N GLY A 257 33.51 -2.61 26.62
CA GLY A 257 33.97 -3.66 27.54
C GLY A 257 34.56 -3.14 28.85
N VAL A 258 34.48 -1.84 29.12
CA VAL A 258 34.92 -1.22 30.38
C VAL A 258 33.84 -0.34 30.98
N ASP A 259 33.28 0.55 30.17
CA ASP A 259 32.27 1.51 30.59
C ASP A 259 30.88 1.10 30.06
N TYR A 260 30.81 0.48 28.89
CA TYR A 260 29.57 -0.09 28.35
C TYR A 260 29.79 -1.45 27.69
N GLU A 261 28.71 -2.21 27.56
CA GLU A 261 28.66 -3.51 26.88
C GLU A 261 27.56 -3.53 25.83
N ILE A 262 27.81 -4.30 24.76
CA ILE A 262 26.84 -4.53 23.68
C ILE A 262 26.38 -5.97 23.80
N ASP A 263 25.07 -6.20 23.72
CA ASP A 263 24.48 -7.56 23.75
C ASP A 263 24.93 -8.39 22.54
N GLY A 264 24.89 -9.73 22.65
CA GLY A 264 25.36 -10.69 21.64
C GLY A 264 24.68 -10.56 20.28
N ASP A 265 23.46 -10.04 20.24
CA ASP A 265 22.71 -9.76 19.01
C ASP A 265 23.04 -8.38 18.40
N GLY A 266 23.86 -7.56 19.06
CA GLY A 266 24.32 -6.25 18.56
C GLY A 266 23.23 -5.18 18.49
N ARG A 267 22.12 -5.35 19.22
CA ARG A 267 20.92 -4.49 19.15
C ARG A 267 20.72 -3.53 20.31
N THR A 268 21.36 -3.81 21.44
CA THR A 268 21.23 -3.03 22.67
C THR A 268 22.62 -2.76 23.23
N VAL A 269 22.76 -1.58 23.83
CA VAL A 269 23.96 -1.16 24.53
C VAL A 269 23.56 -0.73 25.94
N ALA A 270 24.30 -1.17 26.94
CA ALA A 270 24.04 -0.86 28.33
C ALA A 270 25.33 -0.40 29.03
N LEU A 271 25.19 0.54 29.96
CA LEU A 271 26.30 0.91 30.84
C LEU A 271 26.62 -0.27 31.77
N THR A 272 27.92 -0.48 31.98
CA THR A 272 28.41 -1.34 33.06
C THR A 272 28.40 -0.56 34.38
N ASP A 273 28.52 -1.24 35.52
CA ASP A 273 28.64 -0.58 36.83
C ASP A 273 29.72 0.52 36.84
N LYS A 274 30.86 0.25 36.20
CA LYS A 274 31.97 1.20 36.10
C LYS A 274 31.66 2.37 35.16
N GLY A 275 30.89 2.14 34.10
CA GLY A 275 30.41 3.20 33.22
C GLY A 275 29.43 4.11 33.94
N THR A 276 28.51 3.54 34.71
CA THR A 276 27.59 4.28 35.58
C THR A 276 28.38 5.18 36.54
N ASP A 277 29.34 4.63 37.29
CA ASP A 277 30.21 5.42 38.19
C ASP A 277 30.92 6.57 37.46
N THR A 278 31.39 6.32 36.23
CA THR A 278 32.12 7.30 35.42
C THR A 278 31.20 8.44 34.98
N VAL A 279 29.98 8.11 34.57
CA VAL A 279 28.98 9.07 34.14
C VAL A 279 28.45 9.89 35.32
N GLU A 280 28.10 9.24 36.43
CA GLU A 280 27.64 9.87 37.67
C GLU A 280 28.64 10.90 38.20
N LYS A 281 29.92 10.53 38.23
CA LYS A 281 31.01 11.41 38.65
C LYS A 281 31.20 12.61 37.72
N HIS A 282 31.03 12.40 36.41
CA HIS A 282 31.14 13.49 35.44
C HIS A 282 30.01 14.51 35.59
N LEU A 283 28.81 14.03 35.92
CA LEU A 283 27.60 14.85 36.11
C LEU A 283 27.47 15.45 37.52
N GLY A 284 28.53 15.37 38.34
CA GLY A 284 28.58 16.01 39.67
C GLY A 284 28.27 15.09 40.84
N ASP A 285 28.63 13.81 40.75
CA ASP A 285 28.39 12.77 41.76
C ASP A 285 26.88 12.58 42.05
N ILE A 286 26.06 12.60 40.99
CA ILE A 286 24.62 12.29 41.06
C ILE A 286 24.39 10.77 41.08
N ASN A 287 23.18 10.34 41.45
CA ASN A 287 22.73 8.96 41.25
C ASN A 287 21.77 8.91 40.06
N LEU A 288 22.15 8.21 39.00
CA LEU A 288 21.39 8.17 37.74
C LEU A 288 20.02 7.47 37.88
N TYR A 289 19.85 6.64 38.90
CA TYR A 289 18.64 5.84 39.10
C TYR A 289 17.64 6.48 40.09
N GLU A 290 17.91 7.69 40.58
CA GLU A 290 16.93 8.47 41.35
C GLU A 290 15.90 9.13 40.42
N ASP A 291 14.64 9.24 40.89
CA ASP A 291 13.52 9.76 40.10
C ASP A 291 13.82 11.15 39.47
N GLU A 292 14.61 11.98 40.15
CA GLU A 292 15.03 13.31 39.70
C GLU A 292 16.01 13.28 38.50
N ASN A 293 16.65 12.13 38.22
CA ASN A 293 17.69 11.96 37.19
C ASN A 293 17.30 10.99 36.07
N LEU A 294 16.07 10.45 36.07
CA LEU A 294 15.59 9.50 35.05
C LEU A 294 15.64 10.07 33.62
N ASP A 295 15.36 11.36 33.46
CA ASP A 295 15.46 12.04 32.16
C ASP A 295 16.91 12.03 31.65
N ARG A 296 17.89 12.29 32.53
CA ARG A 296 19.32 12.27 32.19
C ARG A 296 19.77 10.86 31.81
N LEU A 297 19.35 9.85 32.59
CA LEU A 297 19.65 8.44 32.29
C LEU A 297 19.13 8.05 30.90
N THR A 298 17.92 8.52 30.54
CA THR A 298 17.34 8.29 29.21
C THR A 298 18.17 8.96 28.12
N GLN A 299 18.54 10.24 28.28
CA GLN A 299 19.40 10.95 27.33
C GLN A 299 20.76 10.26 27.13
N ILE A 300 21.38 9.77 28.20
CA ILE A 300 22.66 9.04 28.14
C ILE A 300 22.52 7.74 27.34
N ASN A 301 21.46 6.97 27.58
CA ASN A 301 21.22 5.71 26.86
C ASN A 301 20.95 5.95 25.36
N VAL A 302 20.18 6.99 25.02
CA VAL A 302 19.91 7.37 23.63
C VAL A 302 21.18 7.82 22.92
N ALA A 303 21.99 8.67 23.57
CA ALA A 303 23.28 9.11 23.03
C ALA A 303 24.26 7.94 22.87
N LEU A 304 24.31 7.02 23.83
CA LEU A 304 25.13 5.81 23.76
C LEU A 304 24.70 4.87 22.63
N HIS A 305 23.40 4.70 22.43
CA HIS A 305 22.84 3.95 21.30
C HIS A 305 23.29 4.57 19.97
N ALA A 306 23.11 5.89 19.80
CA ALA A 306 23.52 6.60 18.59
C ALA A 306 25.02 6.47 18.33
N GLU A 307 25.86 6.61 19.36
CA GLU A 307 27.32 6.56 19.23
C GLU A 307 27.82 5.16 18.86
N VAL A 308 27.30 4.13 19.53
CA VAL A 308 27.85 2.77 19.49
C VAL A 308 27.21 1.89 18.42
N LEU A 309 25.88 1.96 18.27
CA LEU A 309 25.13 1.02 17.42
C LEU A 309 24.90 1.54 16.00
N LEU A 310 24.74 2.86 15.82
CA LEU A 310 24.41 3.45 14.51
C LEU A 310 25.65 3.91 13.74
N ARG A 311 25.80 3.41 12.51
CA ARG A 311 26.96 3.66 11.64
C ARG A 311 26.60 4.51 10.43
N LYS A 312 27.42 5.52 10.19
CA LYS A 312 27.38 6.33 8.97
C LYS A 312 27.68 5.46 7.74
N ASP A 313 26.99 5.74 6.65
CA ASP A 313 26.99 5.05 5.36
C ASP A 313 26.47 3.60 5.39
N VAL A 314 25.97 3.14 6.55
CA VAL A 314 25.28 1.85 6.71
C VAL A 314 23.83 2.11 7.14
N ASP A 315 23.64 2.76 8.30
CA ASP A 315 22.33 3.00 8.88
C ASP A 315 21.79 4.40 8.55
N TYR A 316 22.67 5.37 8.28
CA TYR A 316 22.33 6.72 7.82
C TYR A 316 23.44 7.35 6.97
N LEU A 317 23.09 8.42 6.26
CA LEU A 317 24.03 9.33 5.60
C LEU A 317 23.88 10.75 6.11
N VAL A 318 24.91 11.56 5.88
CA VAL A 318 24.88 13.01 6.11
C VAL A 318 25.05 13.73 4.78
N ARG A 319 24.04 14.52 4.38
CA ARG A 319 24.08 15.29 3.12
C ARG A 319 23.39 16.63 3.31
N ASP A 320 23.96 17.68 2.72
CA ASP A 320 23.45 19.06 2.79
C ASP A 320 23.19 19.55 4.24
N GLY A 321 24.00 19.08 5.19
CA GLY A 321 23.83 19.40 6.61
C GLY A 321 22.58 18.79 7.24
N LYS A 322 22.13 17.61 6.78
CA LYS A 322 21.04 16.82 7.37
C LYS A 322 21.41 15.34 7.44
N VAL A 323 20.97 14.67 8.51
CA VAL A 323 21.04 13.20 8.64
C VAL A 323 19.83 12.59 7.92
N SER A 324 20.03 11.50 7.17
CA SER A 324 18.95 10.75 6.54
C SER A 324 19.18 9.26 6.69
N LEU A 325 18.15 8.51 7.08
CA LEU A 325 18.23 7.07 7.29
C LEU A 325 18.47 6.34 5.97
N ILE A 326 19.22 5.25 6.03
CA ILE A 326 19.40 4.32 4.93
C ILE A 326 18.54 3.09 5.24
N ASN A 327 17.69 2.70 4.29
CA ASN A 327 16.95 1.46 4.44
C ASN A 327 17.88 0.27 4.17
N ASN A 328 18.24 -0.49 5.22
CA ASN A 328 19.15 -1.64 5.17
C ASN A 328 18.74 -2.75 4.19
N SER A 329 17.50 -2.78 3.72
CA SER A 329 17.05 -3.77 2.71
C SER A 329 17.20 -3.30 1.26
N ARG A 330 17.40 -2.00 1.01
CA ARG A 330 17.33 -1.41 -0.34
C ARG A 330 18.47 -0.45 -0.69
N GLY A 331 19.37 -0.13 0.26
CA GLY A 331 20.46 0.83 0.04
C GLY A 331 20.00 2.26 -0.30
N ARG A 332 18.72 2.60 -0.04
CA ARG A 332 18.12 3.89 -0.41
C ARG A 332 17.98 4.83 0.78
N ILE A 333 18.04 6.13 0.47
CA ILE A 333 17.78 7.22 1.40
C ILE A 333 16.29 7.27 1.74
N ALA A 334 15.94 7.01 2.99
CA ALA A 334 14.62 7.24 3.54
C ALA A 334 14.49 8.71 3.96
N LYS A 335 14.19 9.58 2.99
CA LYS A 335 14.19 11.05 3.15
C LYS A 335 13.24 11.59 4.23
N LEU A 336 12.28 10.78 4.67
CA LEU A 336 11.19 11.17 5.58
C LEU A 336 11.06 10.24 6.80
N GLN A 337 11.95 9.27 6.93
CA GLN A 337 12.01 8.43 8.13
C GLN A 337 12.99 9.06 9.11
N ARG A 338 12.66 8.94 10.40
CA ARG A 338 13.51 9.34 11.52
C ARG A 338 13.49 8.23 12.56
N TRP A 339 14.54 8.16 13.35
CA TRP A 339 14.50 7.34 14.56
C TRP A 339 13.62 7.99 15.65
N PRO A 340 12.85 7.19 16.39
CA PRO A 340 12.03 7.68 17.51
C PRO A 340 12.88 8.10 18.72
N ASP A 341 12.23 8.65 19.75
CA ASP A 341 12.75 8.82 21.11
C ASP A 341 14.10 9.55 21.23
N GLY A 342 14.26 10.67 20.52
CA GLY A 342 15.47 11.49 20.55
C GLY A 342 16.71 10.87 19.89
N LEU A 343 16.62 9.65 19.37
CA LEU A 343 17.75 8.96 18.74
C LEU A 343 18.21 9.67 17.45
N GLN A 344 17.27 10.25 16.69
CA GLN A 344 17.60 11.10 15.54
C GLN A 344 18.43 12.32 15.96
N ALA A 345 17.98 13.04 16.99
CA ALA A 345 18.67 14.21 17.52
C ALA A 345 20.07 13.82 18.05
N ALA A 346 20.20 12.63 18.65
CA ALA A 346 21.47 12.10 19.13
C ALA A 346 22.44 11.78 17.97
N VAL A 347 21.95 11.25 16.84
CA VAL A 347 22.77 11.05 15.64
C VAL A 347 23.15 12.40 15.00
N GLU A 348 22.26 13.39 14.99
CA GLU A 348 22.55 14.73 14.49
C GLU A 348 23.62 15.42 15.34
N ALA A 349 23.52 15.32 16.67
CA ALA A 349 24.55 15.79 17.60
C ALA A 349 25.87 15.01 17.45
N LYS A 350 25.80 13.68 17.26
CA LYS A 350 26.97 12.82 16.95
C LYS A 350 27.71 13.30 15.70
N GLU A 351 27.00 13.74 14.67
CA GLU A 351 27.59 14.20 13.41
C GLU A 351 27.87 15.71 13.36
N ALA A 352 27.63 16.43 14.47
CA ALA A 352 27.75 17.89 14.56
C ALA A 352 26.92 18.64 13.50
N VAL A 353 25.72 18.13 13.25
CA VAL A 353 24.71 18.69 12.35
C VAL A 353 23.64 19.42 13.20
N PRO A 354 23.04 20.53 12.74
CA PRO A 354 21.96 21.17 13.48
C PRO A 354 20.84 20.18 13.82
N ILE A 355 20.50 20.08 15.11
CA ILE A 355 19.39 19.26 15.57
C ILE A 355 18.13 19.78 14.90
N SER A 356 17.45 18.89 14.20
CA SER A 356 16.23 19.20 13.49
C SER A 356 15.03 19.04 14.41
N ASP A 357 14.01 19.90 14.27
CA ASP A 357 12.82 19.90 15.14
C ASP A 357 12.20 18.50 15.27
N SER A 358 11.84 18.04 16.46
CA SER A 358 11.20 16.74 16.64
C SER A 358 9.82 16.73 15.93
N GLY A 359 9.44 15.55 15.45
CA GLY A 359 8.22 15.36 14.69
C GLY A 359 7.24 14.50 15.45
N GLU A 360 6.14 15.06 15.93
CA GLU A 360 5.07 14.26 16.53
C GLU A 360 3.99 13.92 15.49
N VAL A 361 3.43 12.72 15.56
CA VAL A 361 2.34 12.29 14.69
C VAL A 361 1.03 12.93 15.17
N LEU A 362 0.56 13.95 14.45
CA LEU A 362 -0.67 14.67 14.79
C LEU A 362 -1.92 13.85 14.47
N ASP A 363 -1.96 13.25 13.28
CA ASP A 363 -3.00 12.32 12.87
C ASP A 363 -2.48 11.37 11.77
N SER A 364 -3.21 10.28 11.55
CA SER A 364 -2.92 9.34 10.48
C SER A 364 -4.20 8.71 9.91
N ILE A 365 -4.12 8.25 8.66
CA ILE A 365 -5.19 7.47 8.01
C ILE A 365 -4.58 6.47 7.04
N THR A 366 -5.09 5.26 6.98
CA THR A 366 -4.69 4.31 5.93
C THR A 366 -5.45 4.59 4.64
N VAL A 367 -4.86 4.26 3.49
CA VAL A 367 -5.55 4.34 2.20
C VAL A 367 -6.87 3.57 2.22
N GLN A 368 -6.89 2.39 2.85
CA GLN A 368 -8.13 1.63 3.03
C GLN A 368 -9.22 2.43 3.77
N ALA A 369 -8.89 3.04 4.91
CA ALA A 369 -9.85 3.80 5.70
C ALA A 369 -10.34 5.07 4.98
N LEU A 370 -9.46 5.71 4.20
CA LEU A 370 -9.82 6.84 3.34
C LEU A 370 -10.86 6.41 2.30
N VAL A 371 -10.59 5.35 1.53
CA VAL A 371 -11.48 4.90 0.47
C VAL A 371 -12.81 4.38 1.04
N SER A 372 -12.79 3.68 2.18
CA SER A 372 -14.00 3.22 2.86
C SER A 372 -14.90 4.35 3.38
N SER A 373 -14.43 5.60 3.42
CA SER A 373 -15.26 6.76 3.77
C SER A 373 -16.24 7.16 2.66
N TYR A 374 -16.05 6.68 1.43
CA TYR A 374 -16.90 6.99 0.29
C TYR A 374 -18.18 6.15 0.29
N PRO A 375 -19.37 6.77 0.16
CA PRO A 375 -20.63 6.04 0.01
C PRO A 375 -20.68 5.13 -1.22
N THR A 376 -19.94 5.44 -2.27
CA THR A 376 -19.85 4.61 -3.48
C THR A 376 -18.40 4.45 -3.90
N LEU A 377 -17.98 3.20 -4.01
CA LEU A 377 -16.68 2.80 -4.52
C LEU A 377 -16.86 2.02 -5.82
N CYS A 378 -16.12 2.44 -6.84
CA CYS A 378 -15.93 1.70 -8.07
C CYS A 378 -14.47 1.84 -8.51
N GLY A 379 -14.04 1.07 -9.49
CA GLY A 379 -12.66 1.16 -9.95
C GLY A 379 -12.35 0.20 -11.07
N MET A 380 -11.16 0.33 -11.63
CA MET A 380 -10.72 -0.44 -12.78
C MET A 380 -9.29 -0.93 -12.61
N THR A 381 -8.98 -2.11 -13.11
CA THR A 381 -7.62 -2.68 -13.09
C THR A 381 -7.47 -3.77 -14.15
N GLY A 382 -6.24 -4.18 -14.44
CA GLY A 382 -5.96 -5.33 -15.30
C GLY A 382 -6.11 -6.69 -14.62
N THR A 383 -6.18 -6.73 -13.28
CA THR A 383 -5.97 -7.97 -12.51
C THR A 383 -6.77 -8.02 -11.20
N ALA A 384 -8.09 -7.78 -11.26
CA ALA A 384 -8.95 -7.73 -10.08
C ALA A 384 -9.35 -9.12 -9.54
N VAL A 385 -9.50 -10.12 -10.40
CA VAL A 385 -10.06 -11.44 -10.04
C VAL A 385 -9.23 -12.15 -8.98
N VAL A 386 -7.91 -12.04 -9.06
CA VAL A 386 -6.98 -12.66 -8.11
C VAL A 386 -7.17 -12.10 -6.69
N VAL A 387 -7.60 -10.85 -6.59
CA VAL A 387 -7.83 -10.15 -5.31
C VAL A 387 -9.32 -9.99 -4.99
N GLY A 388 -10.22 -10.64 -5.74
CA GLY A 388 -11.67 -10.48 -5.61
C GLY A 388 -12.21 -10.80 -4.22
N GLU A 389 -11.67 -11.83 -3.56
CA GLU A 389 -12.04 -12.17 -2.18
C GLU A 389 -11.65 -11.06 -1.19
N GLN A 390 -10.46 -10.48 -1.33
CA GLN A 390 -10.00 -9.37 -0.48
C GLN A 390 -10.81 -8.10 -0.74
N LEU A 391 -11.14 -7.80 -2.01
CA LEU A 391 -11.99 -6.67 -2.37
C LEU A 391 -13.39 -6.80 -1.74
N GLN A 392 -13.96 -8.01 -1.76
CA GLN A 392 -15.24 -8.30 -1.12
C GLN A 392 -15.15 -8.26 0.42
N GLU A 393 -14.08 -8.81 1.01
CA GLU A 393 -13.84 -8.84 2.47
C GLU A 393 -13.70 -7.42 3.04
N PHE A 394 -12.86 -6.58 2.42
CA PHE A 394 -12.47 -5.28 2.97
C PHE A 394 -13.33 -4.10 2.52
N TYR A 395 -13.91 -4.17 1.32
CA TYR A 395 -14.65 -3.05 0.71
C TYR A 395 -16.07 -3.42 0.29
N ASN A 396 -16.48 -4.68 0.40
CA ASN A 396 -17.79 -5.16 -0.02
C ASN A 396 -18.13 -4.83 -1.49
N VAL A 397 -17.13 -4.97 -2.37
CA VAL A 397 -17.28 -4.75 -3.82
C VAL A 397 -17.03 -6.03 -4.61
N GLU A 398 -17.83 -6.24 -5.65
CA GLU A 398 -17.72 -7.38 -6.57
C GLU A 398 -16.99 -6.98 -7.87
N VAL A 399 -16.41 -7.97 -8.56
CA VAL A 399 -15.60 -7.79 -9.77
C VAL A 399 -16.38 -8.11 -11.05
N ALA A 400 -16.31 -7.24 -12.04
CA ALA A 400 -16.84 -7.41 -13.39
C ALA A 400 -15.70 -7.67 -14.38
N VAL A 401 -15.63 -8.88 -14.95
CA VAL A 401 -14.52 -9.29 -15.83
C VAL A 401 -14.88 -9.07 -17.29
N VAL A 402 -14.40 -7.96 -17.87
CA VAL A 402 -14.71 -7.58 -19.24
C VAL A 402 -13.77 -8.33 -20.20
N PRO A 403 -14.29 -9.05 -21.19
CA PRO A 403 -13.45 -9.75 -22.17
C PRO A 403 -12.70 -8.74 -23.06
N PRO A 404 -11.48 -9.09 -23.53
CA PRO A 404 -10.73 -8.21 -24.42
C PRO A 404 -11.44 -8.06 -25.77
N ASN A 405 -11.31 -6.89 -26.39
CA ASN A 405 -11.92 -6.59 -27.69
C ASN A 405 -11.42 -7.54 -28.79
N LYS A 406 -10.13 -7.89 -28.73
CA LYS A 406 -9.50 -8.88 -29.60
C LYS A 406 -8.88 -10.00 -28.78
N PRO A 407 -8.91 -11.26 -29.25
CA PRO A 407 -8.24 -12.36 -28.56
C PRO A 407 -6.75 -12.08 -28.36
N ASN A 408 -6.25 -12.28 -27.14
CA ASN A 408 -4.83 -12.21 -26.85
C ASN A 408 -4.11 -13.45 -27.43
N ILE A 409 -3.08 -13.22 -28.25
CA ILE A 409 -2.27 -14.27 -28.91
C ILE A 409 -0.81 -14.29 -28.42
N ARG A 410 -0.51 -13.65 -27.29
CA ARG A 410 0.81 -13.63 -26.65
C ARG A 410 1.23 -15.06 -26.29
N ILE A 411 2.52 -15.34 -26.47
CA ILE A 411 3.13 -16.62 -26.09
C ILE A 411 3.86 -16.44 -24.77
N ASP A 412 3.33 -17.02 -23.69
CA ASP A 412 3.99 -17.07 -22.39
C ASP A 412 4.86 -18.33 -22.31
N GLU A 413 6.18 -18.14 -22.29
CA GLU A 413 7.14 -19.25 -22.10
C GLU A 413 7.15 -19.72 -20.64
N ALA A 414 7.49 -20.99 -20.43
CA ALA A 414 7.64 -21.52 -19.08
C ALA A 414 8.86 -20.89 -18.39
N ASP A 415 8.67 -20.50 -17.13
CA ASP A 415 9.70 -19.86 -16.31
C ASP A 415 10.99 -20.70 -16.24
N ARG A 416 12.13 -20.03 -16.27
CA ARG A 416 13.47 -20.65 -16.22
C ARG A 416 14.03 -20.53 -14.81
N LEU A 417 14.07 -21.65 -14.10
CA LEU A 417 14.60 -21.73 -12.73
C LEU A 417 16.08 -22.11 -12.74
N TYR A 418 16.90 -21.45 -11.93
CA TYR A 418 18.34 -21.69 -11.78
C TYR A 418 18.72 -21.99 -10.32
N LEU A 419 19.82 -22.71 -10.13
CA LEU A 419 20.32 -23.03 -8.78
C LEU A 419 20.81 -21.78 -8.04
N THR A 420 21.50 -20.86 -8.71
CA THR A 420 22.09 -19.65 -8.10
C THR A 420 21.70 -18.37 -8.85
N ILE A 421 21.74 -17.23 -8.15
CA ILE A 421 21.47 -15.91 -8.73
C ILE A 421 22.47 -15.59 -9.85
N GLU A 422 23.74 -15.96 -9.69
CA GLU A 422 24.75 -15.67 -10.70
C GLU A 422 24.49 -16.45 -12.01
N GLN A 423 24.15 -17.74 -11.92
CA GLN A 423 23.77 -18.54 -13.09
C GLN A 423 22.52 -17.99 -13.79
N LYS A 424 21.51 -17.57 -13.00
CA LYS A 424 20.32 -16.88 -13.51
C LYS A 424 20.73 -15.63 -14.31
N ASN A 425 21.57 -14.77 -13.73
CA ASN A 425 21.94 -13.49 -14.32
C ASN A 425 22.79 -13.65 -15.59
N VAL A 426 23.68 -14.65 -15.64
CA VAL A 426 24.44 -14.97 -16.86
C VAL A 426 23.48 -15.39 -17.98
N ALA A 427 22.59 -16.35 -17.70
CA ALA A 427 21.64 -16.84 -18.70
C ALA A 427 20.62 -15.79 -19.13
N LEU A 428 20.23 -14.89 -18.22
CA LEU A 428 19.37 -13.75 -18.51
C LEU A 428 20.01 -12.82 -19.55
N VAL A 429 21.27 -12.42 -19.35
CA VAL A 429 21.99 -11.52 -20.26
C VAL A 429 22.23 -12.17 -21.62
N GLU A 430 22.61 -13.45 -21.65
CA GLU A 430 22.74 -14.22 -22.89
C GLU A 430 21.42 -14.25 -23.67
N HIS A 431 20.31 -14.55 -23.01
CA HIS A 431 18.99 -14.59 -23.64
C HIS A 431 18.54 -13.20 -24.14
N ILE A 432 18.78 -12.13 -23.37
CA ILE A 432 18.48 -10.76 -23.82
C ILE A 432 19.25 -10.43 -25.10
N LYS A 433 20.55 -10.78 -25.13
CA LYS A 433 21.40 -10.55 -26.31
C LYS A 433 20.89 -11.29 -27.53
N GLU A 434 20.58 -12.58 -27.39
CA GLU A 434 20.03 -13.40 -28.48
C GLU A 434 18.75 -12.80 -29.07
N ILE A 435 17.83 -12.32 -28.23
CA ILE A 435 16.59 -11.69 -28.70
C ILE A 435 16.87 -10.32 -29.32
N HIS A 436 17.75 -9.51 -28.71
CA HIS A 436 18.09 -8.18 -29.21
C HIS A 436 18.76 -8.24 -30.59
N GLU A 437 19.61 -9.25 -30.86
CA GLU A 437 20.22 -9.48 -32.18
C GLU A 437 19.20 -9.72 -33.31
N THR A 438 17.98 -10.14 -32.98
CA THR A 438 16.88 -10.24 -33.97
C THR A 438 16.25 -8.89 -34.32
N GLY A 439 16.48 -7.86 -33.49
CA GLY A 439 15.86 -6.54 -33.55
C GLY A 439 14.50 -6.45 -32.84
N ARG A 440 14.07 -7.50 -32.13
CA ARG A 440 12.79 -7.51 -31.42
C ARG A 440 12.83 -6.57 -30.21
N PRO A 441 11.80 -5.73 -29.99
CA PRO A 441 11.73 -4.86 -28.79
C PRO A 441 11.61 -5.68 -27.50
N ILE A 442 12.35 -5.28 -26.46
CA ILE A 442 12.40 -5.96 -25.17
C ILE A 442 12.06 -5.01 -24.02
N LEU A 443 11.16 -5.45 -23.13
CA LEU A 443 10.92 -4.83 -21.83
C LEU A 443 11.37 -5.78 -20.73
N ILE A 444 12.27 -5.34 -19.85
CA ILE A 444 12.79 -6.12 -18.74
C ILE A 444 12.27 -5.54 -17.43
N GLY A 445 11.60 -6.36 -16.62
CA GLY A 445 11.11 -6.00 -15.30
C GLY A 445 12.02 -6.51 -14.18
N THR A 446 12.53 -5.60 -13.34
CA THR A 446 13.31 -5.91 -12.12
C THR A 446 12.56 -5.55 -10.85
N HIS A 447 12.96 -6.12 -9.71
CA HIS A 447 12.34 -5.89 -8.41
C HIS A 447 12.84 -4.62 -7.73
N SER A 448 14.09 -4.23 -7.97
CA SER A 448 14.70 -3.05 -7.34
C SER A 448 15.50 -2.21 -8.33
N VAL A 449 15.79 -0.96 -7.95
CA VAL A 449 16.70 -0.07 -8.72
C VAL A 449 18.12 -0.62 -8.69
N GLU A 450 18.56 -1.18 -7.57
CA GLU A 450 19.87 -1.81 -7.48
C GLU A 450 20.01 -2.97 -8.48
N GLU A 451 18.99 -3.81 -8.59
CA GLU A 451 18.97 -4.89 -9.59
C GLU A 451 18.95 -4.35 -11.03
N SER A 452 18.20 -3.27 -11.28
CA SER A 452 18.21 -2.57 -12.58
C SER A 452 19.60 -2.03 -12.94
N GLU A 453 20.30 -1.40 -11.99
CA GLU A 453 21.65 -0.85 -12.17
C GLU A 453 22.67 -1.98 -12.41
N GLN A 454 22.62 -3.06 -11.61
CA GLN A 454 23.49 -4.23 -11.81
C GLN A 454 23.24 -4.93 -13.16
N LEU A 455 21.98 -5.02 -13.60
CA LEU A 455 21.66 -5.56 -14.92
C LEU A 455 22.16 -4.64 -16.04
N SER A 456 22.02 -3.32 -15.86
CA SER A 456 22.49 -2.31 -16.80
C SER A 456 24.00 -2.46 -17.06
N GLU A 457 24.82 -2.54 -16.01
CA GLU A 457 26.27 -2.76 -16.14
C GLU A 457 26.60 -4.05 -16.92
N ARG A 458 25.85 -5.14 -16.68
CA ARG A 458 26.05 -6.40 -17.41
C ARG A 458 25.65 -6.30 -18.88
N LEU A 459 24.59 -5.55 -19.20
CA LEU A 459 24.15 -5.31 -20.58
C LEU A 459 25.14 -4.39 -21.32
N GLU A 460 25.70 -3.38 -20.66
CA GLU A 460 26.79 -2.56 -21.22
C GLU A 460 28.00 -3.43 -21.56
N ALA A 461 28.41 -4.32 -20.65
CA ALA A 461 29.51 -5.26 -20.87
C ALA A 461 29.24 -6.26 -22.01
N ALA A 462 27.96 -6.58 -22.27
CA ALA A 462 27.53 -7.44 -23.37
C ALA A 462 27.31 -6.70 -24.70
N GLU A 463 27.55 -5.37 -24.73
CA GLU A 463 27.34 -4.47 -25.87
C GLU A 463 25.87 -4.38 -26.34
N VAL A 464 24.92 -4.47 -25.40
CA VAL A 464 23.47 -4.32 -25.68
C VAL A 464 23.01 -2.91 -25.30
N PRO A 465 22.69 -2.03 -26.27
CA PRO A 465 22.14 -0.70 -25.99
C PRO A 465 20.78 -0.81 -25.28
N HIS A 466 20.62 -0.09 -24.17
CA HIS A 466 19.40 -0.14 -23.38
C HIS A 466 19.14 1.18 -22.66
N VAL A 467 17.91 1.33 -22.14
CA VAL A 467 17.49 2.48 -21.33
C VAL A 467 16.96 1.96 -19.99
N VAL A 468 17.32 2.62 -18.89
CA VAL A 468 16.91 2.23 -17.53
C VAL A 468 15.92 3.25 -16.95
N LEU A 469 14.82 2.75 -16.38
CA LEU A 469 13.77 3.53 -15.71
C LEU A 469 13.88 3.38 -14.19
N ASN A 470 14.26 4.48 -13.54
CA ASN A 470 14.66 4.47 -12.13
C ASN A 470 13.57 4.94 -11.14
N ALA A 471 12.31 5.08 -11.56
CA ALA A 471 11.19 5.57 -10.75
C ALA A 471 11.46 6.93 -10.08
N LYS A 472 12.11 7.86 -10.81
CA LYS A 472 12.48 9.21 -10.32
C LYS A 472 11.64 10.32 -10.95
N ASN A 473 11.17 10.14 -12.19
CA ASN A 473 10.42 11.16 -12.91
C ASN A 473 9.36 10.48 -13.79
N ASP A 474 8.12 10.47 -13.31
CA ASP A 474 7.00 9.77 -13.95
C ASP A 474 6.78 10.22 -15.41
N ALA A 475 6.97 11.51 -15.70
CA ALA A 475 6.74 12.06 -17.04
C ALA A 475 7.81 11.62 -18.05
N GLU A 476 9.09 11.66 -17.64
CA GLU A 476 10.20 11.16 -18.47
C GLU A 476 10.09 9.65 -18.67
N GLU A 477 9.71 8.91 -17.63
CA GLU A 477 9.50 7.47 -17.70
C GLU A 477 8.36 7.10 -18.62
N ALA A 478 7.23 7.81 -18.54
CA ALA A 478 6.13 7.62 -19.47
C ALA A 478 6.56 7.86 -20.93
N ALA A 479 7.39 8.87 -21.17
CA ALA A 479 7.91 9.14 -22.52
C ALA A 479 8.79 7.99 -23.04
N ILE A 480 9.67 7.43 -22.20
CA ILE A 480 10.54 6.31 -22.59
C ILE A 480 9.70 5.03 -22.80
N VAL A 481 8.77 4.75 -21.89
CA VAL A 481 7.92 3.54 -21.93
C VAL A 481 7.03 3.53 -23.17
N ALA A 482 6.52 4.70 -23.60
CA ALA A 482 5.75 4.81 -24.82
C ALA A 482 6.55 4.41 -26.08
N GLU A 483 7.88 4.52 -26.04
CA GLU A 483 8.80 4.13 -27.12
C GLU A 483 9.39 2.71 -26.96
N ALA A 484 9.06 2.00 -25.88
CA ALA A 484 9.61 0.67 -25.62
C ALA A 484 9.20 -0.39 -26.67
N GLY A 485 8.14 -0.12 -27.46
CA GLY A 485 7.68 -0.98 -28.55
C GLY A 485 8.34 -0.71 -29.91
N VAL A 486 9.33 0.18 -29.99
CA VAL A 486 10.10 0.46 -31.21
C VAL A 486 11.10 -0.67 -31.47
N PRO A 487 11.27 -1.18 -32.71
CA PRO A 487 12.27 -2.19 -33.03
C PRO A 487 13.67 -1.83 -32.51
N GLU A 488 14.44 -2.84 -32.11
CA GLU A 488 15.80 -2.74 -31.56
C GLU A 488 15.90 -2.10 -30.15
N THR A 489 14.79 -1.61 -29.59
CA THR A 489 14.79 -1.00 -28.25
C THR A 489 14.82 -2.05 -27.13
N VAL A 490 15.70 -1.85 -26.15
CA VAL A 490 15.73 -2.59 -24.88
C VAL A 490 15.47 -1.62 -23.73
N THR A 491 14.41 -1.87 -22.97
CA THR A 491 14.00 -1.03 -21.84
C THR A 491 14.05 -1.84 -20.55
N VAL A 492 14.81 -1.38 -19.56
CA VAL A 492 14.87 -1.94 -18.21
C VAL A 492 13.98 -1.08 -17.30
N SER A 493 13.03 -1.72 -16.64
CA SER A 493 12.04 -1.07 -15.80
C SER A 493 12.01 -1.71 -14.42
N THR A 494 12.03 -0.89 -13.38
CA THR A 494 11.64 -1.36 -12.05
C THR A 494 10.12 -1.52 -11.97
N GLN A 495 9.65 -2.38 -11.05
CA GLN A 495 8.26 -2.83 -10.89
C GLN A 495 7.16 -1.76 -11.04
N MET A 496 7.39 -0.51 -10.59
CA MET A 496 6.39 0.57 -10.63
C MET A 496 6.59 1.58 -11.76
N ALA A 497 7.74 1.56 -12.44
CA ALA A 497 8.07 2.56 -13.47
C ALA A 497 7.21 2.35 -14.73
N GLY A 498 6.74 3.44 -15.33
CA GLY A 498 5.91 3.37 -16.55
C GLY A 498 4.49 2.86 -16.36
N ARG A 499 3.98 2.84 -15.12
CA ARG A 499 2.58 2.46 -14.86
C ARG A 499 1.60 3.43 -15.50
N GLY A 500 0.44 2.91 -15.93
CA GLY A 500 -0.57 3.71 -16.64
C GLY A 500 -0.18 4.16 -18.05
N THR A 501 1.03 3.83 -18.55
CA THR A 501 1.47 4.18 -19.91
C THR A 501 1.32 3.00 -20.88
N ASP A 502 0.77 3.27 -22.06
CA ASP A 502 0.56 2.28 -23.11
C ASP A 502 1.85 2.04 -23.91
N ILE A 503 2.25 0.77 -24.13
CA ILE A 503 3.40 0.43 -24.98
C ILE A 503 2.85 -0.05 -26.32
N ARG A 504 2.92 0.82 -27.32
CA ARG A 504 2.44 0.54 -28.67
C ARG A 504 3.59 0.00 -29.52
N LEU A 505 3.31 -1.04 -30.31
CA LEU A 505 4.25 -1.48 -31.33
C LEU A 505 4.47 -0.34 -32.33
N GLY A 506 5.73 0.04 -32.54
CA GLY A 506 6.07 1.17 -33.41
C GLY A 506 6.13 2.54 -32.71
N GLY A 507 6.15 2.57 -31.38
CA GLY A 507 6.31 3.80 -30.60
C GLY A 507 5.00 4.57 -30.38
N ARG A 508 5.09 5.72 -29.71
CA ARG A 508 3.91 6.45 -29.17
C ARG A 508 2.91 6.85 -30.25
N ASP A 509 3.40 7.35 -31.37
CA ASP A 509 2.63 7.86 -32.52
C ASP A 509 2.53 6.85 -33.67
N GLY A 510 3.05 5.62 -33.49
CA GLY A 510 3.07 4.58 -34.51
C GLY A 510 3.93 4.95 -35.72
N SER A 511 4.81 5.93 -35.57
CA SER A 511 5.67 6.46 -36.64
C SER A 511 6.89 5.57 -36.92
N HIS A 512 7.24 4.69 -35.98
CA HIS A 512 8.28 3.69 -36.13
C HIS A 512 7.64 2.37 -36.57
N ASP A 513 8.27 1.67 -37.52
CA ASP A 513 7.73 0.54 -38.29
C ASP A 513 7.00 -0.54 -37.44
N LYS A 514 5.69 -0.34 -37.23
CA LYS A 514 4.82 -1.23 -36.44
C LYS A 514 4.77 -2.63 -37.03
N ASP A 515 4.71 -2.73 -38.35
CA ASP A 515 4.63 -3.99 -39.07
C ASP A 515 5.92 -4.79 -38.85
N ARG A 516 7.08 -4.14 -38.90
CA ARG A 516 8.36 -4.76 -38.54
C ARG A 516 8.38 -5.28 -37.11
N ALA A 517 7.92 -4.48 -36.13
CA ALA A 517 7.86 -4.92 -34.74
C ALA A 517 6.95 -6.16 -34.59
N ALA A 518 5.81 -6.19 -35.28
CA ALA A 518 4.89 -7.33 -35.27
C ALA A 518 5.48 -8.58 -35.94
N GLU A 519 6.16 -8.43 -37.09
CA GLU A 519 6.86 -9.52 -37.79
C GLU A 519 7.95 -10.17 -36.94
N LEU A 520 8.62 -9.38 -36.09
CA LEU A 520 9.61 -9.84 -35.13
C LEU A 520 9.00 -10.56 -33.91
N GLY A 521 7.67 -10.70 -33.86
CA GLY A 521 6.95 -11.32 -32.75
C GLY A 521 6.45 -10.33 -31.70
N GLY A 522 6.46 -9.03 -31.99
CA GLY A 522 6.01 -7.96 -31.10
C GLY A 522 6.89 -7.80 -29.84
N LEU A 523 6.36 -7.11 -28.83
CA LEU A 523 7.09 -6.83 -27.59
C LEU A 523 7.39 -8.14 -26.86
N TYR A 524 8.64 -8.29 -26.42
CA TYR A 524 9.09 -9.39 -25.58
C TYR A 524 9.32 -8.91 -24.14
N VAL A 525 8.58 -9.49 -23.20
CA VAL A 525 8.65 -9.12 -21.78
C VAL A 525 9.50 -10.14 -21.03
N ILE A 526 10.47 -9.68 -20.27
CA ILE A 526 11.34 -10.52 -19.45
C ILE A 526 11.25 -10.11 -17.99
N GLY A 527 10.91 -11.02 -17.09
CA GLY A 527 11.03 -10.82 -15.65
C GLY A 527 12.33 -11.40 -15.11
N THR A 528 13.05 -10.67 -14.25
CA THR A 528 14.32 -11.13 -13.65
C THR A 528 14.16 -11.95 -12.37
N GLY A 529 12.92 -12.07 -11.90
CA GLY A 529 12.49 -12.86 -10.76
C GLY A 529 10.97 -12.87 -10.70
N LEU A 530 10.42 -13.83 -9.98
CA LEU A 530 8.99 -13.85 -9.69
C LEU A 530 8.66 -12.96 -8.49
N HIS A 531 7.55 -12.24 -8.57
CA HIS A 531 7.09 -11.41 -7.46
C HIS A 531 6.45 -12.26 -6.36
N ALA A 532 6.29 -11.65 -5.18
CA ALA A 532 5.53 -12.26 -4.08
C ALA A 532 4.07 -12.53 -4.43
N SER A 533 3.54 -11.83 -5.44
CA SER A 533 2.19 -12.02 -5.95
C SER A 533 2.19 -12.29 -7.44
N GLN A 534 1.50 -13.35 -7.85
CA GLN A 534 1.34 -13.71 -9.26
C GLN A 534 0.70 -12.57 -10.09
N ARG A 535 -0.13 -11.75 -9.44
CA ARG A 535 -0.77 -10.59 -10.06
C ARG A 535 0.25 -9.62 -10.68
N LEU A 536 1.33 -9.34 -9.98
CA LEU A 536 2.37 -8.41 -10.43
C LEU A 536 3.14 -8.98 -11.63
N ASP A 537 3.35 -10.29 -11.64
CA ASP A 537 3.93 -10.98 -12.80
C ASP A 537 3.00 -10.86 -14.01
N ASP A 538 1.69 -11.08 -13.82
CA ASP A 538 0.70 -10.99 -14.90
C ASP A 538 0.52 -9.55 -15.42
N GLN A 539 0.65 -8.54 -14.56
CA GLN A 539 0.70 -7.14 -14.98
C GLN A 539 1.90 -6.86 -15.89
N LEU A 540 3.09 -7.39 -15.55
CA LEU A 540 4.28 -7.27 -16.37
C LEU A 540 4.09 -8.00 -17.71
N ARG A 541 3.60 -9.25 -17.71
CA ARG A 541 3.26 -9.99 -18.95
C ARG A 541 2.26 -9.22 -19.82
N GLY A 542 1.27 -8.57 -19.18
CA GLY A 542 0.23 -7.74 -19.81
C GLY A 542 0.75 -6.47 -20.50
N ARG A 543 2.05 -6.18 -20.42
CA ARG A 543 2.71 -5.15 -21.23
C ARG A 543 2.82 -5.56 -22.71
N ALA A 544 2.87 -6.86 -23.01
CA ALA A 544 2.88 -7.41 -24.36
C ALA A 544 1.53 -8.00 -24.78
N GLY A 545 1.30 -8.11 -26.09
CA GLY A 545 0.13 -8.77 -26.68
C GLY A 545 -1.18 -7.96 -26.65
N ARG A 546 -1.08 -6.63 -26.65
CA ARG A 546 -2.23 -5.72 -26.51
C ARG A 546 -3.05 -5.67 -27.80
N GLN A 547 -4.39 -5.57 -27.67
CA GLN A 547 -5.31 -5.53 -28.82
C GLN A 547 -5.04 -6.66 -29.86
N GLY A 548 -4.62 -7.84 -29.39
CA GLY A 548 -4.32 -9.00 -30.24
C GLY A 548 -3.03 -8.89 -31.04
N ASP A 549 -2.16 -7.92 -30.75
CA ASP A 549 -0.81 -7.86 -31.30
C ASP A 549 -0.01 -9.11 -30.89
N PRO A 550 0.98 -9.56 -31.68
CA PRO A 550 1.90 -10.60 -31.25
C PRO A 550 2.73 -10.11 -30.06
N GLY A 551 3.18 -11.05 -29.24
CA GLY A 551 4.01 -10.75 -28.08
C GLY A 551 4.55 -12.02 -27.45
N GLY A 552 5.53 -11.88 -26.56
CA GLY A 552 5.99 -13.00 -25.75
C GLY A 552 6.36 -12.55 -24.35
N SER A 553 6.35 -13.50 -23.42
CA SER A 553 6.86 -13.27 -22.07
C SER A 553 7.67 -14.45 -21.54
N LEU A 554 8.63 -14.17 -20.66
CA LEU A 554 9.46 -15.17 -20.01
C LEU A 554 9.95 -14.64 -18.64
N PHE A 555 9.96 -15.49 -17.62
CA PHE A 555 10.58 -15.16 -16.34
C PHE A 555 11.81 -16.03 -16.06
N PHE A 556 12.80 -15.41 -15.43
CA PHE A 556 13.97 -16.06 -14.86
C PHE A 556 13.83 -16.06 -13.35
N ALA A 557 14.10 -17.19 -12.69
CA ALA A 557 14.05 -17.32 -11.24
C ALA A 557 15.25 -18.12 -10.73
N SER A 558 15.56 -17.98 -9.44
CA SER A 558 16.60 -18.74 -8.75
C SER A 558 16.10 -19.31 -7.43
N LEU A 559 16.64 -20.46 -7.03
CA LEU A 559 16.47 -20.95 -5.65
C LEU A 559 17.09 -20.01 -4.60
N GLY A 560 17.98 -19.12 -5.02
CA GLY A 560 18.54 -18.05 -4.18
C GLY A 560 17.70 -16.77 -4.13
N ASP A 561 16.61 -16.66 -4.89
CA ASP A 561 15.76 -15.47 -4.86
C ASP A 561 15.05 -15.33 -3.49
N GLU A 562 14.86 -14.09 -3.03
CA GLU A 562 14.26 -13.77 -1.72
C GLU A 562 12.92 -14.48 -1.48
N LEU A 563 12.09 -14.55 -2.53
CA LEU A 563 10.81 -15.26 -2.55
C LEU A 563 10.96 -16.72 -2.10
N VAL A 564 11.95 -17.43 -2.66
CA VAL A 564 12.16 -18.86 -2.38
C VAL A 564 12.83 -19.03 -1.02
N THR A 565 13.84 -18.21 -0.70
CA THR A 565 14.56 -18.33 0.57
C THR A 565 13.70 -18.00 1.78
N ARG A 566 12.73 -17.09 1.64
CA ARG A 566 11.85 -16.65 2.73
C ARG A 566 10.64 -17.57 2.94
N TYR A 567 10.02 -18.04 1.87
CA TYR A 567 8.71 -18.70 1.94
C TYR A 567 8.73 -20.19 1.65
N SER A 568 9.90 -20.74 1.28
CA SER A 568 10.04 -22.16 0.98
C SER A 568 10.90 -22.87 2.03
N VAL A 569 10.53 -24.11 2.35
CA VAL A 569 11.37 -25.01 3.13
C VAL A 569 12.15 -25.87 2.14
N THR A 570 13.40 -25.51 1.85
CA THR A 570 14.30 -26.25 0.94
C THR A 570 14.71 -27.64 1.47
N SER A 571 14.36 -27.97 2.72
CA SER A 571 14.65 -29.24 3.35
C SER A 571 14.12 -30.42 2.52
N GLY A 572 15.04 -31.26 2.04
CA GLY A 572 14.72 -32.47 1.28
C GLY A 572 14.70 -32.29 -0.24
N LEU A 573 14.85 -31.06 -0.75
CA LEU A 573 15.07 -30.86 -2.18
C LEU A 573 16.53 -31.23 -2.52
N ARG A 574 16.72 -32.18 -3.44
CA ARG A 574 18.02 -32.44 -4.06
C ARG A 574 17.97 -31.91 -5.50
N PRO A 575 18.24 -30.61 -5.71
CA PRO A 575 18.17 -30.02 -7.05
C PRO A 575 19.20 -30.68 -7.97
N SER A 576 18.79 -31.04 -9.19
CA SER A 576 19.66 -31.58 -10.23
C SER A 576 19.79 -30.57 -11.38
N PRO A 577 20.71 -29.59 -11.28
CA PRO A 577 20.90 -28.62 -12.36
C PRO A 577 21.58 -29.24 -13.59
N ASP A 578 21.32 -28.67 -14.76
CA ASP A 578 22.13 -28.93 -15.95
C ASP A 578 23.49 -28.19 -15.90
N GLU A 579 24.27 -28.29 -16.97
CA GLU A 579 25.60 -27.66 -17.08
C GLU A 579 25.56 -26.12 -16.93
N THR A 580 24.43 -25.50 -17.22
CA THR A 580 24.21 -24.05 -17.11
C THR A 580 23.68 -23.64 -15.72
N GLY A 581 23.36 -24.61 -14.87
CA GLY A 581 22.72 -24.36 -13.58
C GLY A 581 21.19 -24.34 -13.63
N ARG A 582 20.58 -24.60 -14.79
CA ARG A 582 19.12 -24.57 -14.97
C ARG A 582 18.49 -25.83 -14.39
N LEU A 583 17.36 -25.65 -13.71
CA LEU A 583 16.57 -26.70 -13.10
C LEU A 583 15.33 -26.98 -13.96
N THR A 584 15.20 -28.22 -14.43
CA THR A 584 14.04 -28.69 -15.19
C THR A 584 13.15 -29.64 -14.39
N ASP A 585 13.53 -29.96 -13.15
CA ASP A 585 12.79 -30.85 -12.28
C ASP A 585 11.43 -30.25 -11.92
N ARG A 586 10.35 -31.00 -12.20
CA ARG A 586 8.97 -30.58 -11.86
C ARG A 586 8.80 -30.21 -10.38
N LYS A 587 9.54 -30.88 -9.49
CA LYS A 587 9.51 -30.59 -8.04
C LYS A 587 10.07 -29.20 -7.72
N ALA A 588 11.15 -28.79 -8.40
CA ALA A 588 11.76 -27.48 -8.19
C ALA A 588 10.86 -26.35 -8.72
N ILE A 589 10.21 -26.56 -9.88
CA ILE A 589 9.24 -25.61 -10.43
C ILE A 589 8.00 -25.50 -9.53
N ALA A 590 7.44 -26.62 -9.06
CA ALA A 590 6.29 -26.62 -8.17
C ALA A 590 6.57 -25.91 -6.83
N MET A 591 7.84 -25.90 -6.39
CA MET A 591 8.27 -25.20 -5.18
C MET A 591 8.22 -23.68 -5.35
N LEU A 592 8.54 -23.18 -6.53
CA LEU A 592 8.45 -21.76 -6.85
C LEU A 592 7.00 -21.26 -6.77
N GLU A 593 6.07 -21.98 -7.41
CA GLU A 593 4.64 -21.68 -7.32
C GLU A 593 4.10 -21.78 -5.88
N HIS A 594 4.58 -22.77 -5.11
CA HIS A 594 4.21 -22.89 -3.70
C HIS A 594 4.72 -21.69 -2.88
N SER A 595 5.95 -21.24 -3.13
CA SER A 595 6.54 -20.08 -2.45
C SER A 595 5.73 -18.81 -2.71
N GLN A 596 5.28 -18.57 -3.94
CA GLN A 596 4.37 -17.47 -4.26
C GLN A 596 3.04 -17.59 -3.51
N ARG A 597 2.39 -18.76 -3.51
CA ARG A 597 1.13 -18.94 -2.78
C ARG A 597 1.26 -18.69 -1.28
N VAL A 598 2.38 -19.11 -0.68
CA VAL A 598 2.67 -18.85 0.74
C VAL A 598 2.93 -17.35 0.97
N ALA A 599 3.67 -16.69 0.08
CA ALA A 599 3.93 -15.25 0.15
C ALA A 599 2.63 -14.41 0.04
N ASP A 600 1.77 -14.74 -0.92
CA ASP A 600 0.45 -14.13 -1.08
C ASP A 600 -0.42 -14.32 0.17
N GLY A 601 -0.47 -15.55 0.71
CA GLY A 601 -1.21 -15.84 1.94
C GLY A 601 -0.70 -15.05 3.16
N ALA A 602 0.62 -14.95 3.30
CA ALA A 602 1.24 -14.13 4.35
C ALA A 602 0.93 -12.64 4.19
N ASN A 603 0.94 -12.12 2.97
CA ASN A 603 0.57 -10.73 2.69
C ASN A 603 -0.89 -10.43 3.03
N ALA A 604 -1.81 -11.33 2.68
CA ALA A 604 -3.23 -11.19 3.02
C ALA A 604 -3.45 -11.21 4.54
N GLU A 605 -2.75 -12.06 5.29
CA GLU A 605 -2.86 -12.11 6.75
C GLU A 605 -2.29 -10.86 7.43
N LEU A 606 -1.16 -10.35 6.94
CA LEU A 606 -0.61 -9.07 7.37
C LEU A 606 -1.62 -7.92 7.11
N HIS A 607 -2.37 -7.96 6.00
CA HIS A 607 -3.43 -7.00 5.72
C HIS A 607 -4.58 -7.10 6.73
N ARG A 608 -5.13 -8.30 6.97
CA ARG A 608 -6.18 -8.50 7.98
C ARG A 608 -5.75 -8.04 9.36
N THR A 609 -4.52 -8.35 9.74
CA THR A 609 -3.95 -7.97 11.04
C THR A 609 -3.84 -6.44 11.14
N THR A 610 -3.22 -5.79 10.15
CA THR A 610 -3.09 -4.32 10.09
C THR A 610 -4.47 -3.64 10.16
N TRP A 611 -5.41 -4.11 9.35
CA TRP A 611 -6.78 -3.60 9.34
C TRP A 611 -7.47 -3.76 10.71
N SER A 612 -7.27 -4.90 11.38
CA SER A 612 -7.85 -5.17 12.71
C SER A 612 -7.37 -4.17 13.75
N TYR A 613 -6.09 -3.81 13.76
CA TYR A 613 -5.54 -2.80 14.66
C TYR A 613 -6.06 -1.39 14.36
N HIS A 614 -6.20 -1.02 13.09
CA HIS A 614 -6.69 0.31 12.70
C HIS A 614 -8.21 0.47 12.85
N ARG A 615 -8.99 -0.62 12.88
CA ARG A 615 -10.46 -0.56 12.93
C ARG A 615 -10.98 0.18 14.16
N LEU A 616 -10.46 -0.14 15.34
CA LEU A 616 -10.89 0.50 16.59
C LEU A 616 -10.46 1.98 16.61
N THR A 617 -9.22 2.28 16.26
CA THR A 617 -8.73 3.66 16.14
C THR A 617 -9.59 4.48 15.16
N GLY A 618 -10.06 3.87 14.07
CA GLY A 618 -11.00 4.49 13.14
C GLY A 618 -12.34 4.88 13.78
N GLN A 619 -12.90 4.02 14.63
CA GLN A 619 -14.14 4.30 15.35
C GLN A 619 -13.97 5.41 16.40
N GLN A 620 -12.88 5.35 17.17
CA GLN A 620 -12.50 6.39 18.13
C GLN A 620 -12.34 7.75 17.45
N ARG A 621 -11.64 7.76 16.30
CA ARG A 621 -11.47 8.96 15.49
C ARG A 621 -12.82 9.53 15.04
N ALA A 622 -13.75 8.70 14.58
CA ALA A 622 -15.07 9.17 14.13
C ALA A 622 -15.84 9.88 15.26
N ILE A 623 -15.76 9.39 16.50
CA ILE A 623 -16.38 10.01 17.68
C ILE A 623 -15.75 11.38 17.98
N LEU A 624 -14.42 11.45 17.96
CA LEU A 624 -13.71 12.71 18.17
C LEU A 624 -14.05 13.73 17.08
N LEU A 625 -14.02 13.32 15.81
CA LEU A 625 -14.31 14.20 14.68
C LEU A 625 -15.75 14.70 14.66
N ASP A 626 -16.73 13.92 15.14
CA ASP A 626 -18.11 14.42 15.32
C ASP A 626 -18.18 15.54 16.36
N THR A 627 -17.45 15.41 17.46
CA THR A 627 -17.33 16.46 18.48
C THR A 627 -16.63 17.69 17.90
N ARG A 628 -15.52 17.48 17.19
CA ARG A 628 -14.74 18.54 16.54
C ARG A 628 -15.55 19.29 15.49
N GLU A 629 -16.38 18.60 14.70
CA GLU A 629 -17.25 19.24 13.69
C GLU A 629 -18.27 20.18 14.34
N LYS A 630 -18.86 19.78 15.47
CA LYS A 630 -19.76 20.64 16.25
C LYS A 630 -19.05 21.85 16.83
N VAL A 631 -17.82 21.68 17.33
CA VAL A 631 -17.00 22.83 17.77
C VAL A 631 -16.71 23.80 16.62
N LEU A 632 -16.47 23.27 15.42
CA LEU A 632 -16.11 24.07 14.25
C LEU A 632 -17.31 24.81 13.63
N THR A 633 -18.48 24.16 13.59
CA THR A 633 -19.65 24.63 12.84
C THR A 633 -20.80 25.15 13.71
N GLU A 634 -20.81 24.81 15.00
CA GLU A 634 -21.83 25.18 15.98
C GLU A 634 -21.19 25.91 17.18
N ASP A 635 -22.01 26.31 18.17
CA ASP A 635 -21.55 27.04 19.36
C ASP A 635 -21.14 26.10 20.52
N LEU A 636 -20.89 24.82 20.26
CA LEU A 636 -20.63 23.80 21.30
C LEU A 636 -19.51 24.18 22.27
N ALA A 637 -18.39 24.73 21.76
CA ALA A 637 -17.28 25.15 22.62
C ALA A 637 -17.67 26.30 23.56
N ALA A 638 -18.53 27.22 23.10
CA ALA A 638 -19.01 28.31 23.91
C ALA A 638 -19.98 27.82 24.99
N GLU A 639 -20.86 26.87 24.66
CA GLU A 639 -21.79 26.24 25.61
C GLU A 639 -21.04 25.50 26.72
N GLU A 640 -20.07 24.63 26.37
CA GLU A 640 -19.27 23.87 27.33
C GLU A 640 -18.43 24.79 28.23
N LEU A 641 -17.79 25.83 27.67
CA LEU A 641 -16.97 26.75 28.46
C LEU A 641 -17.81 27.72 29.30
N ALA A 642 -19.00 28.11 28.86
CA ALA A 642 -19.94 28.88 29.69
C ALA A 642 -20.46 28.06 30.89
N GLU A 643 -20.56 26.74 30.77
CA GLU A 643 -20.90 25.86 31.89
C GLU A 643 -19.72 25.63 32.84
N ARG A 644 -18.53 25.32 32.30
CA ARG A 644 -17.34 24.93 33.08
C ARG A 644 -16.54 26.11 33.65
N ALA A 645 -16.59 27.27 33.00
CA ALA A 645 -15.84 28.48 33.35
C ALA A 645 -16.73 29.74 33.35
N LYS A 646 -17.96 29.60 33.87
CA LYS A 646 -19.02 30.62 33.82
C LYS A 646 -18.58 32.04 34.19
N GLU A 647 -17.94 32.22 35.34
CA GLU A 647 -17.58 33.55 35.84
C GLU A 647 -16.66 34.30 34.86
N ARG A 648 -15.67 33.58 34.32
CA ARG A 648 -14.74 34.12 33.33
C ARG A 648 -15.43 34.37 31.99
N TYR A 649 -16.33 33.46 31.59
CA TYR A 649 -17.08 33.60 30.34
C TYR A 649 -17.96 34.86 30.36
N ASP A 650 -18.75 35.04 31.42
CA ASP A 650 -19.63 36.21 31.58
C ASP A 650 -18.82 37.52 31.61
N GLU A 651 -17.66 37.54 32.30
CA GLU A 651 -16.73 38.68 32.33
C GLU A 651 -16.22 39.06 30.93
N LEU A 652 -15.72 38.08 30.18
CA LEU A 652 -15.18 38.31 28.83
C LEU A 652 -16.28 38.75 27.84
N VAL A 653 -17.50 38.22 27.97
CA VAL A 653 -18.62 38.65 27.12
C VAL A 653 -18.95 40.13 27.36
N GLU A 654 -18.90 40.60 28.61
CA GLU A 654 -19.10 42.01 28.94
C GLU A 654 -17.94 42.89 28.44
N GLU A 655 -16.70 42.41 28.48
CA GLU A 655 -15.51 43.18 28.13
C GLU A 655 -15.26 43.28 26.61
N ILE A 656 -15.31 42.15 25.90
CA ILE A 656 -14.88 42.03 24.49
C ILE A 656 -15.99 41.57 23.53
N GLY A 657 -17.16 41.21 24.04
CA GLY A 657 -18.33 40.81 23.26
C GLY A 657 -18.38 39.32 22.90
N GLU A 658 -19.60 38.79 22.74
CA GLU A 658 -19.87 37.36 22.60
C GLU A 658 -19.15 36.69 21.42
N ASP A 659 -19.12 37.33 20.24
CA ASP A 659 -18.50 36.75 19.04
C ASP A 659 -17.00 36.47 19.21
N LYS A 660 -16.28 37.34 19.93
CA LYS A 660 -14.84 37.18 20.21
C LYS A 660 -14.59 36.08 21.24
N VAL A 661 -15.45 35.98 22.25
CA VAL A 661 -15.39 34.91 23.23
C VAL A 661 -15.66 33.56 22.57
N LYS A 662 -16.63 33.46 21.67
CA LYS A 662 -16.91 32.25 20.89
C LYS A 662 -15.73 31.81 20.03
N ASP A 663 -15.06 32.75 19.35
CA ASP A 663 -13.87 32.45 18.56
C ASP A 663 -12.71 31.92 19.43
N ALA A 664 -12.45 32.56 20.57
CA ALA A 664 -11.44 32.10 21.53
C ALA A 664 -11.78 30.72 22.10
N ALA A 665 -13.03 30.51 22.52
CA ALA A 665 -13.54 29.24 23.02
C ALA A 665 -13.35 28.11 22.00
N ARG A 666 -13.69 28.36 20.72
CA ARG A 666 -13.49 27.40 19.62
C ARG A 666 -12.01 27.04 19.48
N LYS A 667 -11.12 28.00 19.39
CA LYS A 667 -9.68 27.77 19.18
C LYS A 667 -9.06 26.96 20.32
N ILE A 668 -9.39 27.31 21.56
CA ILE A 668 -8.92 26.61 22.77
C ILE A 668 -9.46 25.17 22.79
N ALA A 669 -10.76 24.98 22.55
CA ALA A 669 -11.37 23.64 22.54
C ALA A 669 -10.77 22.74 21.46
N LEU A 670 -10.59 23.25 20.23
CA LEU A 670 -9.97 22.50 19.13
C LEU A 670 -8.54 22.09 19.47
N HIS A 671 -7.74 22.98 20.06
CA HIS A 671 -6.38 22.64 20.46
C HIS A 671 -6.34 21.45 21.43
N HIS A 672 -7.16 21.48 22.49
CA HIS A 672 -7.14 20.42 23.50
C HIS A 672 -7.70 19.10 22.97
N LEU A 673 -8.73 19.14 22.11
CA LEU A 673 -9.22 17.94 21.42
C LEU A 673 -8.13 17.33 20.52
N ASP A 674 -7.46 18.16 19.71
CA ASP A 674 -6.41 17.73 18.80
C ASP A 674 -5.20 17.19 19.59
N ARG A 675 -4.79 17.86 20.69
CA ARG A 675 -3.68 17.44 21.55
C ARG A 675 -3.93 16.09 22.23
N LYS A 676 -5.09 15.92 22.85
CA LYS A 676 -5.46 14.65 23.49
C LYS A 676 -5.51 13.49 22.50
N TRP A 677 -5.91 13.77 21.25
CA TRP A 677 -5.86 12.78 20.18
C TRP A 677 -4.44 12.40 19.79
N THR A 678 -3.55 13.39 19.62
CA THR A 678 -2.11 13.16 19.35
C THR A 678 -1.48 12.31 20.44
N ASP A 679 -1.70 12.63 21.72
CA ASP A 679 -1.19 11.85 22.85
C ASP A 679 -1.75 10.41 22.86
N HIS A 680 -3.03 10.25 22.53
CA HIS A 680 -3.66 8.92 22.40
C HIS A 680 -3.07 8.12 21.24
N LEU A 681 -2.80 8.73 20.08
CA LEU A 681 -2.16 8.06 18.95
C LEU A 681 -0.74 7.59 19.29
N ALA A 682 0.03 8.40 20.01
CA ALA A 682 1.36 8.02 20.50
C ALA A 682 1.27 6.80 21.43
N TYR A 683 0.36 6.84 22.42
CA TYR A 683 0.11 5.71 23.30
C TYR A 683 -0.30 4.43 22.53
N LEU A 684 -1.15 4.55 21.50
CA LEU A 684 -1.54 3.40 20.69
C LEU A 684 -0.39 2.83 19.87
N ALA A 685 0.53 3.67 19.38
CA ALA A 685 1.73 3.22 18.68
C ALA A 685 2.62 2.38 19.62
N ASP A 686 2.93 2.91 20.81
CA ASP A 686 3.73 2.23 21.83
C ASP A 686 3.06 0.93 22.30
N LEU A 687 1.74 0.98 22.50
CA LEU A 687 0.94 -0.17 22.87
C LEU A 687 1.06 -1.28 21.84
N ARG A 688 0.95 -0.94 20.56
CA ARG A 688 1.03 -1.87 19.41
C ARG A 688 2.42 -2.50 19.29
N GLU A 689 3.49 -1.74 19.48
CA GLU A 689 4.85 -2.29 19.45
C GLU A 689 5.13 -3.23 20.63
N GLY A 690 4.66 -2.87 21.83
CA GLY A 690 4.90 -3.64 23.05
C GLY A 690 3.93 -4.82 23.30
N ILE A 691 2.80 -4.90 22.60
CA ILE A 691 1.72 -5.89 22.90
C ILE A 691 2.20 -7.35 22.78
N HIS A 692 3.14 -7.62 21.88
CA HIS A 692 3.64 -8.97 21.65
C HIS A 692 4.58 -9.46 22.76
N LEU A 693 5.31 -8.55 23.41
CA LEU A 693 6.18 -8.88 24.55
C LEU A 693 5.33 -9.22 25.79
N ARG A 694 4.20 -8.50 25.98
CA ARG A 694 3.23 -8.78 27.06
C ARG A 694 2.57 -10.14 26.91
N SER A 695 2.22 -10.53 25.68
CA SER A 695 1.69 -11.87 25.37
C SER A 695 2.71 -13.00 25.63
N LEU A 696 4.01 -12.72 25.64
CA LEU A 696 5.07 -13.70 25.92
C LEU A 696 5.46 -13.75 27.42
N ALA A 697 5.41 -12.62 28.12
CA ALA A 697 5.84 -12.48 29.51
C ALA A 697 4.77 -12.90 30.54
N GLY A 698 3.49 -12.73 30.21
CA GLY A 698 2.40 -13.26 31.03
C GLY A 698 2.15 -14.72 30.65
N GLY A 699 2.37 -15.67 31.57
CA GLY A 699 2.07 -17.11 31.40
C GLY A 699 0.58 -17.46 31.14
N ILE A 700 -0.18 -16.59 30.47
CA ILE A 700 -1.57 -16.72 30.08
C ILE A 700 -1.58 -17.14 28.60
N VAL A 701 -1.57 -18.44 28.37
CA VAL A 701 -1.41 -19.13 27.08
C VAL A 701 -2.56 -18.88 26.07
N HIS A 702 -3.54 -17.98 26.33
CA HIS A 702 -4.81 -17.98 25.58
C HIS A 702 -5.43 -16.63 25.16
N MET A 703 -4.83 -15.46 25.40
CA MET A 703 -5.40 -14.20 24.90
C MET A 703 -4.74 -13.76 23.58
N LYS A 704 -5.54 -13.36 22.60
CA LYS A 704 -5.03 -12.82 21.33
C LYS A 704 -4.51 -11.39 21.57
N PRO A 705 -3.31 -11.02 21.06
CA PRO A 705 -2.74 -9.68 21.25
C PRO A 705 -3.69 -8.54 20.86
N ILE A 706 -4.48 -8.72 19.80
CA ILE A 706 -5.47 -7.74 19.35
C ILE A 706 -6.57 -7.47 20.39
N ASP A 707 -6.96 -8.46 21.20
CA ASP A 707 -7.99 -8.28 22.23
C ASP A 707 -7.46 -7.44 23.40
N GLU A 708 -6.19 -7.65 23.77
CA GLU A 708 -5.50 -6.84 24.78
C GLU A 708 -5.28 -5.40 24.29
N PHE A 709 -4.85 -5.25 23.03
CA PHE A 709 -4.74 -3.94 22.39
C PHE A 709 -6.08 -3.20 22.43
N ASN A 710 -7.16 -3.84 21.98
CA ASN A 710 -8.49 -3.22 21.96
C ASN A 710 -8.96 -2.82 23.36
N LYS A 711 -8.76 -3.68 24.37
CA LYS A 711 -9.14 -3.37 25.75
C LYS A 711 -8.40 -2.13 26.28
N SER A 712 -7.09 -2.08 26.08
CA SER A 712 -6.25 -0.98 26.54
C SER A 712 -6.50 0.32 25.77
N ALA A 713 -6.78 0.22 24.46
CA ALA A 713 -7.14 1.35 23.60
C ALA A 713 -8.51 1.95 23.96
N ILE A 714 -9.50 1.13 24.35
CA ILE A 714 -10.80 1.63 24.84
C ILE A 714 -10.61 2.36 26.17
N ALA A 715 -9.89 1.74 27.11
CA ALA A 715 -9.67 2.32 28.43
C ALA A 715 -8.95 3.68 28.39
N SER A 716 -8.01 3.89 27.47
CA SER A 716 -7.34 5.19 27.30
C SER A 716 -8.20 6.22 26.59
N PHE A 717 -9.12 5.80 25.72
CA PHE A 717 -9.98 6.71 24.95
C PHE A 717 -11.21 7.19 25.73
N ASP A 718 -11.78 6.35 26.60
CA ASP A 718 -13.02 6.66 27.33
C ASP A 718 -13.03 8.04 28.03
N PRO A 719 -11.97 8.48 28.75
CA PRO A 719 -11.97 9.80 29.39
C PRO A 719 -11.54 10.94 28.45
N LEU A 720 -11.02 10.64 27.25
CA LEU A 720 -10.28 11.57 26.39
C LEU A 720 -11.01 12.89 26.14
N ILE A 721 -12.26 12.83 25.68
CA ILE A 721 -13.04 14.03 25.34
C ILE A 721 -13.39 14.83 26.60
N ALA A 722 -13.72 14.15 27.71
CA ALA A 722 -14.04 14.83 28.97
C ALA A 722 -12.81 15.56 29.53
N ASP A 723 -11.64 14.93 29.44
CA ASP A 723 -10.36 15.52 29.84
C ASP A 723 -9.98 16.69 28.94
N ALA A 724 -10.17 16.58 27.62
CA ALA A 724 -9.96 17.69 26.69
C ALA A 724 -10.78 18.93 27.08
N TRP A 725 -12.05 18.75 27.47
CA TRP A 725 -12.89 19.85 27.92
C TRP A 725 -12.48 20.44 29.27
N ASN A 726 -11.94 19.62 30.17
CA ASN A 726 -11.39 20.10 31.44
C ASN A 726 -10.15 20.97 31.20
N ASP A 727 -9.22 20.51 30.36
CA ASP A 727 -7.99 21.24 30.03
C ASP A 727 -8.31 22.54 29.26
N ALA A 728 -9.31 22.50 28.37
CA ALA A 728 -9.82 23.69 27.69
C ALA A 728 -10.41 24.71 28.68
N ALA A 729 -11.15 24.27 29.70
CA ALA A 729 -11.71 25.16 30.72
C ALA A 729 -10.65 25.80 31.60
N GLU A 730 -9.61 25.07 31.99
CA GLU A 730 -8.48 25.63 32.75
C GLU A 730 -7.71 26.66 31.90
N THR A 731 -7.41 26.32 30.64
CA THR A 731 -6.76 27.24 29.71
C THR A 731 -7.59 28.50 29.50
N PHE A 732 -8.90 28.37 29.32
CA PHE A 732 -9.81 29.51 29.14
C PHE A 732 -9.86 30.45 30.36
N LYS A 733 -9.64 29.93 31.58
CA LYS A 733 -9.57 30.76 32.80
C LYS A 733 -8.29 31.59 32.86
N GLU A 734 -7.17 31.02 32.41
CA GLU A 734 -5.84 31.63 32.55
C GLU A 734 -5.40 32.45 31.34
N ALA A 735 -5.92 32.12 30.16
CA ALA A 735 -5.57 32.75 28.88
C ALA A 735 -5.84 34.26 28.86
N GLU A 736 -4.90 35.00 28.26
CA GLU A 736 -5.08 36.41 27.94
C GLU A 736 -5.87 36.53 26.63
N ILE A 737 -7.17 36.79 26.75
CA ILE A 737 -8.08 36.97 25.61
C ILE A 737 -8.39 38.46 25.49
N THR A 738 -7.92 39.08 24.41
CA THR A 738 -8.05 40.54 24.20
C THR A 738 -9.08 40.86 23.12
N ALA A 739 -9.40 42.15 22.96
CA ALA A 739 -10.27 42.61 21.88
C ALA A 739 -9.70 42.35 20.48
N ASP A 740 -8.37 42.24 20.36
CA ASP A 740 -7.68 41.88 19.12
C ASP A 740 -7.76 40.36 18.82
N GLY A 741 -8.14 39.55 19.80
CA GLY A 741 -8.35 38.11 19.69
C GLY A 741 -7.60 37.32 20.76
N PHE A 742 -7.69 35.99 20.64
CA PHE A 742 -6.87 35.05 21.39
C PHE A 742 -5.55 34.80 20.64
N ASP A 743 -4.42 35.10 21.29
CA ASP A 743 -3.08 34.82 20.78
C ASP A 743 -2.65 33.42 21.26
N GLU A 744 -2.62 32.46 20.32
CA GLU A 744 -2.33 31.05 20.60
C GLU A 744 -0.88 30.84 21.09
N GLU A 745 0.10 31.61 20.57
CA GLU A 745 1.51 31.47 20.94
C GLU A 745 1.81 32.08 22.31
N ALA A 746 1.23 33.25 22.61
CA ALA A 746 1.43 33.94 23.89
C ALA A 746 0.72 33.26 25.07
N SER A 747 -0.34 32.50 24.81
CA SER A 747 -1.22 31.93 25.85
C SER A 747 -0.88 30.49 26.26
N GLY A 748 0.26 29.94 25.82
CA GLY A 748 0.69 28.59 26.20
C GLY A 748 -0.01 27.45 25.44
N VAL A 749 -0.64 27.76 24.31
CA VAL A 749 -1.40 26.83 23.46
C VAL A 749 -0.76 26.77 22.06
N PRO A 750 0.56 26.51 21.94
CA PRO A 750 1.23 26.58 20.66
C PRO A 750 0.71 25.49 19.72
N ARG A 751 0.36 25.86 18.49
CA ARG A 751 0.14 24.90 17.41
C ARG A 751 1.45 24.54 16.71
N PRO A 752 1.52 23.38 16.05
CA PRO A 752 2.65 23.05 15.20
C PRO A 752 2.90 24.14 14.16
N THR A 753 4.10 24.71 14.16
CA THR A 753 4.49 25.82 13.27
C THR A 753 4.69 25.38 11.81
N ALA A 754 4.94 24.09 11.62
CA ALA A 754 5.01 23.44 10.31
C ALA A 754 4.40 22.04 10.41
N THR A 755 3.53 21.70 9.47
CA THR A 755 3.04 20.34 9.29
C THR A 755 3.63 19.74 8.02
N TRP A 756 4.06 18.50 8.10
CA TRP A 756 4.54 17.75 6.94
C TRP A 756 3.85 16.40 6.85
N THR A 757 3.81 15.87 5.65
CA THR A 757 3.15 14.62 5.34
C THR A 757 4.16 13.61 4.81
N TYR A 758 4.00 12.35 5.19
CA TYR A 758 4.84 11.27 4.67
C TYR A 758 4.11 9.94 4.66
N LEU A 759 4.61 9.05 3.80
CA LEU A 759 4.21 7.65 3.72
C LEU A 759 5.14 6.84 4.61
N VAL A 760 4.56 6.07 5.55
CA VAL A 760 5.32 5.10 6.33
C VAL A 760 5.09 3.73 5.73
N ASN A 761 6.17 3.02 5.38
CA ASN A 761 6.08 1.58 5.23
C ASN A 761 6.06 0.99 6.63
N ASP A 762 4.88 0.95 7.23
CA ASP A 762 4.68 0.35 8.54
C ASP A 762 4.92 -1.16 8.36
N ASN A 763 6.02 -1.67 8.91
CA ASN A 763 6.22 -3.11 9.08
C ASN A 763 6.16 -3.41 10.57
N PRO A 764 4.98 -3.29 11.21
CA PRO A 764 4.82 -3.29 12.66
C PRO A 764 5.28 -4.61 13.31
N PHE A 765 5.53 -5.66 12.52
CA PHE A 765 5.86 -6.99 13.03
C PHE A 765 7.24 -7.50 12.61
N GLY A 766 8.02 -6.73 11.83
CA GLY A 766 9.07 -7.33 11.02
C GLY A 766 8.49 -8.46 10.14
N THR A 767 9.33 -9.18 9.43
CA THR A 767 8.88 -10.33 8.65
C THR A 767 8.27 -11.38 9.59
N GLU A 768 6.93 -11.51 9.58
CA GLU A 768 6.21 -12.59 10.26
C GLU A 768 6.73 -13.97 9.79
N ALA A 769 7.29 -14.03 8.58
CA ALA A 769 8.11 -15.12 8.07
C ALA A 769 9.27 -15.47 9.02
N ASP A 770 10.05 -14.52 9.54
CA ASP A 770 11.16 -14.80 10.49
C ASP A 770 10.66 -15.35 11.83
N ARG A 771 9.45 -14.96 12.25
CA ARG A 771 8.81 -15.43 13.50
C ARG A 771 8.18 -16.81 13.33
N ILE A 772 7.52 -17.07 12.21
CA ILE A 772 6.97 -18.38 11.84
C ILE A 772 8.12 -19.38 11.61
N LEU A 773 9.18 -18.98 10.89
CA LEU A 773 10.42 -19.75 10.77
C LEU A 773 11.10 -19.94 12.13
N GLY A 774 11.09 -18.95 13.02
CA GLY A 774 11.58 -19.09 14.39
C GLY A 774 10.82 -20.17 15.19
N ARG A 775 9.49 -20.22 15.06
CA ARG A 775 8.65 -21.25 15.68
C ARG A 775 8.85 -22.63 15.06
N LEU A 776 8.97 -22.73 13.73
CA LEU A 776 9.27 -23.99 13.02
C LEU A 776 10.69 -24.49 13.32
N ARG A 777 11.67 -23.59 13.40
CA ARG A 777 13.06 -23.91 13.75
C ARG A 777 13.18 -24.40 15.20
N ASN A 778 12.38 -23.84 16.10
CA ASN A 778 12.30 -24.28 17.50
C ASN A 778 11.50 -25.58 17.67
N ALA A 779 10.57 -25.89 16.76
CA ALA A 779 9.84 -27.16 16.74
C ALA A 779 10.64 -28.33 16.14
N ILE A 780 11.73 -28.05 15.42
CA ILE A 780 12.56 -29.06 14.72
C ILE A 780 13.87 -29.39 15.46
N LYS A 781 14.21 -28.71 16.57
CA LYS A 781 15.39 -29.09 17.36
C LYS A 781 15.15 -30.43 18.10
N PRO A 782 15.95 -31.49 17.86
CA PRO A 782 16.07 -32.60 18.79
C PRO A 782 16.77 -32.09 20.05
N GLY A 783 16.38 -32.62 21.22
CA GLY A 783 16.74 -32.10 22.52
C GLY A 783 18.25 -32.03 22.85
N ALA A 784 18.55 -31.04 23.71
CA ALA A 784 19.65 -30.93 24.67
C ALA A 784 21.07 -31.40 24.27
N ALA A 785 21.99 -30.44 24.18
CA ALA A 785 23.34 -30.60 24.72
C ALA A 785 23.89 -29.23 25.15
N ALA A 786 24.40 -29.21 26.38
CA ALA A 786 25.04 -28.11 27.07
C ALA A 786 26.50 -27.92 26.61
N GLU A 787 27.03 -26.74 26.93
CA GLU A 787 28.43 -26.36 27.21
C GLU A 787 29.56 -27.20 26.59
N SER A 788 30.39 -26.56 25.76
CA SER A 788 31.69 -27.09 25.36
C SER A 788 32.81 -26.15 25.86
N GLU A 789 33.48 -26.57 26.93
CA GLU A 789 34.86 -26.20 27.24
C GLU A 789 35.82 -27.18 26.54
N GLU A 790 36.90 -26.65 25.99
CA GLU A 790 37.97 -27.38 25.31
C GLU A 790 38.71 -28.35 26.25
N ILE A 791 38.82 -29.64 25.89
CA ILE A 791 39.94 -30.49 26.28
C ILE A 791 40.37 -31.37 25.08
N LEU A 792 41.69 -31.36 24.82
CA LEU A 792 42.46 -32.06 23.78
C LEU A 792 42.53 -33.60 23.98
N PRO A 793 43.05 -34.38 22.99
CA PRO A 793 42.61 -35.73 22.68
C PRO A 793 43.48 -36.84 23.27
N GLU A 794 42.87 -37.90 23.79
CA GLU A 794 43.53 -39.20 24.00
C GLU A 794 42.58 -40.36 23.64
N GLU A 795 43.13 -41.24 22.79
CA GLU A 795 42.92 -42.69 22.70
C GLU A 795 41.63 -43.25 22.05
N PHE A 796 41.83 -43.72 20.81
CA PHE A 796 41.08 -44.81 20.19
C PHE A 796 41.32 -46.12 20.97
N GLU A 797 40.24 -46.84 21.34
CA GLU A 797 40.21 -48.31 21.24
C GLU A 797 38.76 -48.86 21.33
N GLU A 798 38.49 -49.80 20.40
CA GLU A 798 37.54 -50.93 20.46
C GLU A 798 36.01 -50.69 20.44
N LEU A 799 35.42 -50.89 19.25
CA LEU A 799 34.04 -51.37 19.06
C LEU A 799 34.04 -52.91 18.93
N PRO A 800 33.06 -53.62 19.52
CA PRO A 800 32.97 -55.09 19.45
C PRO A 800 32.79 -55.66 18.04
N GLU A 801 33.37 -56.84 17.82
CA GLU A 801 33.51 -57.56 16.55
C GLU A 801 32.17 -58.12 15.96
N GLU A 802 31.03 -57.86 16.60
CA GLU A 802 29.74 -58.48 16.29
C GLU A 802 28.84 -57.65 15.35
N LEU A 803 29.31 -56.48 14.89
CA LEU A 803 28.56 -55.58 14.01
C LEU A 803 29.18 -55.41 12.62
N ARG A 804 30.07 -56.34 12.21
CA ARG A 804 30.82 -56.22 10.94
C ARG A 804 30.31 -57.03 9.76
N ASP A 805 29.30 -57.88 9.93
CA ASP A 805 28.74 -58.64 8.82
C ASP A 805 27.22 -58.71 8.95
N LEU A 806 26.49 -58.03 8.06
CA LEU A 806 25.22 -58.47 7.44
C LEU A 806 24.76 -57.39 6.43
N ASP A 807 24.76 -57.79 5.16
CA ASP A 807 24.33 -57.04 3.97
C ASP A 807 22.79 -56.95 3.84
N ASP A 808 22.37 -56.06 2.93
CA ASP A 808 21.02 -55.83 2.40
C ASP A 808 20.22 -57.11 2.09
N ASP A 809 18.90 -56.98 2.25
CA ASP A 809 17.78 -57.90 1.99
C ASP A 809 17.32 -58.81 3.16
N ASP A 810 16.01 -58.73 3.40
CA ASP A 810 15.16 -59.44 4.38
C ASP A 810 15.24 -58.99 5.85
N LEU A 811 14.28 -58.14 6.25
CA LEU A 811 13.50 -58.31 7.49
C LEU A 811 12.20 -57.49 7.38
N SER A 812 11.26 -58.06 6.63
CA SER A 812 9.83 -57.89 6.86
C SER A 812 9.44 -58.47 8.22
N ASP A 813 8.37 -57.91 8.79
CA ASP A 813 7.64 -58.36 9.98
C ASP A 813 8.27 -58.02 11.34
N GLU A 814 7.84 -56.88 11.90
CA GLU A 814 7.19 -56.81 13.23
C GLU A 814 6.83 -55.33 13.53
N LEU A 815 5.63 -54.91 13.15
CA LEU A 815 5.00 -53.67 13.65
C LEU A 815 3.69 -54.03 14.37
N PRO A 816 3.39 -53.43 15.55
CA PRO A 816 2.25 -53.80 16.39
C PRO A 816 0.87 -53.57 15.73
N GLU A 817 -0.07 -54.44 16.08
CA GLU A 817 -1.40 -54.66 15.49
C GLU A 817 -2.43 -53.53 15.72
N GLU A 818 -2.03 -52.37 16.23
CA GLU A 818 -2.95 -51.28 16.65
C GLU A 818 -3.05 -50.11 15.64
N LEU A 819 -2.42 -50.21 14.47
CA LEU A 819 -2.43 -49.17 13.42
C LEU A 819 -2.98 -49.62 12.07
N ARG A 820 -3.75 -50.73 12.02
CA ARG A 820 -4.50 -51.15 10.84
C ARG A 820 -6.00 -50.97 11.09
N GLU A 821 -6.53 -49.78 10.80
CA GLU A 821 -7.90 -49.57 10.29
C GLU A 821 -8.18 -48.07 10.13
N ALA A 822 -8.13 -47.59 8.88
CA ALA A 822 -9.05 -46.61 8.28
C ALA A 822 -8.40 -45.91 7.07
N ASP A 823 -8.30 -46.65 5.96
CA ASP A 823 -8.30 -46.05 4.62
C ASP A 823 -9.25 -46.90 3.76
N SER A 824 -10.36 -46.31 3.31
CA SER A 824 -10.99 -46.54 1.99
C SER A 824 -12.40 -45.93 1.91
N GLY A 825 -12.46 -44.88 1.09
CA GLY A 825 -13.47 -44.50 0.10
C GLY A 825 -14.86 -45.17 0.05
N ASP A 826 -15.85 -44.27 -0.12
CA ASP A 826 -17.04 -44.36 -0.98
C ASP A 826 -17.82 -45.67 -1.08
N ASP A 827 -19.06 -45.66 -0.59
CA ASP A 827 -20.18 -46.06 -1.47
C ASP A 827 -21.53 -45.49 -1.01
N ALA A 828 -22.40 -45.31 -2.01
CA ALA A 828 -23.66 -44.60 -1.95
C ALA A 828 -24.84 -45.36 -1.32
N SER A 829 -25.90 -44.58 -1.07
CA SER A 829 -27.34 -44.92 -1.14
C SER A 829 -28.11 -45.28 0.15
N ASP A 830 -29.23 -44.58 0.26
CA ASP A 830 -30.51 -44.98 0.86
C ASP A 830 -30.58 -45.32 2.37
N ALA A 831 -31.18 -44.39 3.15
CA ALA A 831 -32.61 -44.46 3.48
C ALA A 831 -33.00 -43.57 4.69
N LYS A 832 -33.91 -42.62 4.42
CA LYS A 832 -35.12 -42.28 5.20
C LYS A 832 -35.10 -42.35 6.75
N LYS A 833 -35.39 -41.16 7.28
CA LYS A 833 -36.52 -40.77 8.16
C LYS A 833 -36.39 -40.83 9.70
N ALA A 834 -36.91 -39.73 10.25
CA ALA A 834 -37.62 -39.51 11.52
C ALA A 834 -36.72 -39.31 12.74
N ASP A 835 -36.68 -38.06 13.22
CA ASP A 835 -37.38 -37.58 14.44
C ASP A 835 -36.44 -37.80 15.65
N ASP A 836 -36.19 -36.88 16.57
CA ASP A 836 -37.01 -35.89 17.25
C ASP A 836 -36.02 -34.99 18.05
N LYS A 837 -36.35 -33.70 18.25
CA LYS A 837 -36.10 -32.80 19.42
C LYS A 837 -34.77 -32.90 20.22
N ASP A 838 -34.11 -31.80 20.60
CA ASP A 838 -34.56 -30.49 21.10
C ASP A 838 -33.59 -29.37 20.67
#